data_AF-A0AAV9VYM3-F1
#
_entry.id   AF-A0AAV9VYM3-F1
#
_cell.length_a   1.000
_cell.length_b   1.000
_cell.length_c   1.000
_cell.angle_alpha   90.00
_cell.angle_beta   90.00
_cell.angle_gamma   90.00
#
_symmetry.space_group_name_H-M   'P 1'
#
loop_
_entity.id
_entity.type
_entity.pdbx_description
1 polymer ?
#
loop_
_entity_poly.entity_id
_entity_poly.type
_entity_poly.pdbx_seq_one_letter_code
_entity_poly.pdbx_strand_id
1 'polypeptide(L)'
;MEASRIFLGVIILILILSPDNTANVSNRDYSIKDIVAEEQRWLGELQNSTYGNVGNLTGFADGWWSPEGMGMVRTRVSHMIDDVFNRAKADDGPPPVRNILEDTAVKRDLGAADADADGEDTPSPMEYERAEPNPLEGSESPMYRNITGMLNGDWTRLDVPGLHRPTINETYQRNVTTNRGRFWMIVKERQPKKHFEELRGVVQTVSMNMELYNEWGGRVEGQSVDVRMHGVHFVESGLLIGATNSNKFAGVFGLPHLTPSNTTYNLIKKPLNESLSQQIEEHLESGDEYPPWIPVDEQYIGAPPLQCEFIVYLQVHPIKMHPDASWFAELSQQSIVDTIERELRHKTGEYVPISPPSLVGSAIIYSPDCSFVLSTEAATGLKLESYFDKVSNFALNACLIVAFEIYFMVRQMKESSTPSTLSRVSFWTIGIISLLDGYVVIIFIVTATLVERSSLALVAAAFFCTVLAGFFGIRYMLMIYRVQLPERRAAQVQASPPQRSPAAAAAEAAAARASATGTLPPPATARTDPTPINTTPPPATTIRQDFSSIITRFYMFLVITGFLLIYSISLPLFLRNLIQRIALFLSLSFWVPQIYRNTYRNCRKGLKWEFVFGISTCRLIAVLYFYGYSENIAFSRPVKWICWASVGWVWCQIWMLGVQELLGPRFLVPDGWFPPAYDYYPILPADDLERALLGEGGSPVSPTATKEGGSGGYGGTGGGRKGMRVFDCAICMQSVEVPVVPSNGQQGGDHVSGDGGDGGGVVGGLLGQGVYVGRRSYMVTPCRHVFHSGCLEGWMRVRLQCPICRNTLPPI
;
A
#
# COMPACT_ATOMS: atom_id res chain seq x y z
N MET A 1 0.50 -22.20 -22.11
CA MET A 1 -0.56 -21.70 -23.01
C MET A 1 -1.73 -21.05 -22.27
N GLU A 2 -2.17 -21.57 -21.11
CA GLU A 2 -3.27 -20.91 -20.37
C GLU A 2 -2.88 -19.60 -19.70
N ALA A 3 -1.67 -19.52 -19.11
CA ALA A 3 -1.18 -18.29 -18.48
C ALA A 3 -1.03 -17.12 -19.47
N SER A 4 -0.63 -17.40 -20.72
CA SER A 4 -0.52 -16.37 -21.77
C SER A 4 -1.89 -15.89 -22.25
N ARG A 5 -2.91 -16.76 -22.24
CA ARG A 5 -4.30 -16.38 -22.56
C ARG A 5 -4.95 -15.57 -21.46
N ILE A 6 -4.66 -15.89 -20.20
CA ILE A 6 -5.10 -15.09 -19.04
C ILE A 6 -4.40 -13.73 -19.05
N PHE A 7 -3.10 -13.67 -19.35
CA PHE A 7 -2.35 -12.42 -19.48
C PHE A 7 -2.89 -11.55 -20.62
N LEU A 8 -3.15 -12.15 -21.80
CA LEU A 8 -3.78 -11.45 -22.92
C LEU A 8 -5.21 -11.01 -22.58
N GLY A 9 -5.98 -11.83 -21.87
CA GLY A 9 -7.32 -11.50 -21.41
C GLY A 9 -7.36 -10.35 -20.40
N VAL A 10 -6.38 -10.29 -19.49
CA VAL A 10 -6.22 -9.17 -18.54
C VAL A 10 -5.77 -7.91 -19.28
N ILE A 11 -4.88 -8.00 -20.28
CA ILE A 11 -4.51 -6.86 -21.12
C ILE A 11 -5.70 -6.34 -21.92
N ILE A 12 -6.48 -7.23 -22.55
CA ILE A 12 -7.67 -6.86 -23.30
C ILE A 12 -8.73 -6.25 -22.37
N LEU A 13 -8.91 -6.80 -21.16
CA LEU A 13 -9.82 -6.23 -20.17
C LEU A 13 -9.35 -4.86 -19.68
N ILE A 14 -8.04 -4.64 -19.50
CA ILE A 14 -7.45 -3.33 -19.17
C ILE A 14 -7.63 -2.34 -20.33
N LEU A 15 -7.49 -2.78 -21.58
CA LEU A 15 -7.72 -1.94 -22.76
C LEU A 15 -9.20 -1.58 -22.93
N ILE A 16 -10.13 -2.50 -22.62
CA ILE A 16 -11.58 -2.28 -22.69
C ILE A 16 -12.09 -1.44 -21.50
N LEU A 17 -11.51 -1.60 -20.32
CA LEU A 17 -11.86 -0.82 -19.12
C LEU A 17 -11.11 0.51 -19.05
N SER A 18 -10.07 0.70 -19.88
CA SER A 18 -9.42 2.00 -20.02
C SER A 18 -10.53 2.99 -20.42
N PRO A 19 -10.76 4.05 -19.63
CA PRO A 19 -11.72 5.06 -20.03
C PRO A 19 -11.31 5.55 -21.41
N ASP A 20 -12.24 5.46 -22.37
CA ASP A 20 -12.11 6.13 -23.65
C ASP A 20 -11.96 7.63 -23.37
N ASN A 21 -10.71 8.08 -23.19
CA ASN A 21 -10.35 9.49 -23.32
C ASN A 21 -10.35 9.85 -24.80
N THR A 22 -11.38 9.46 -25.54
CA THR A 22 -11.70 10.08 -26.82
C THR A 22 -12.38 11.41 -26.52
N ALA A 23 -11.66 12.31 -25.86
CA ALA A 23 -11.81 13.71 -26.22
C ALA A 23 -11.38 13.75 -27.68
N ASN A 24 -12.31 14.09 -28.56
CA ASN A 24 -12.04 14.34 -29.97
C ASN A 24 -11.17 15.62 -30.02
N VAL A 25 -9.91 15.50 -29.63
CA VAL A 25 -8.93 16.58 -29.72
C VAL A 25 -8.70 16.73 -31.20
N SER A 26 -9.24 17.79 -31.78
CA SER A 26 -8.84 18.21 -33.11
C SER A 26 -7.32 18.45 -33.03
N ASN A 27 -6.52 17.51 -33.55
CA ASN A 27 -5.14 17.78 -33.91
C ASN A 27 -5.19 18.88 -34.98
N ARG A 28 -5.24 20.14 -34.55
CA ARG A 28 -4.83 21.25 -35.39
C ARG A 28 -3.32 21.17 -35.42
N ASP A 29 -2.77 20.75 -36.55
CA ASP A 29 -1.34 20.93 -36.85
C ASP A 29 -1.09 22.44 -36.90
N TYR A 30 -0.68 23.02 -35.77
CA TYR A 30 -0.21 24.40 -35.74
C TYR A 30 1.17 24.45 -36.40
N SER A 31 1.33 25.26 -37.43
CA SER A 31 2.67 25.56 -37.95
C SER A 31 3.40 26.44 -36.92
N ILE A 32 4.71 26.26 -36.75
CA ILE A 32 5.56 27.18 -35.97
C ILE A 32 5.32 28.64 -36.37
N LYS A 33 5.02 28.89 -37.65
CA LYS A 33 4.68 30.23 -38.16
C LYS A 33 3.39 30.81 -37.56
N ASP A 34 2.40 29.96 -37.31
CA ASP A 34 1.12 30.38 -36.72
C ASP A 34 1.31 30.69 -35.23
N ILE A 35 2.10 29.87 -34.52
CA ILE A 35 2.47 30.09 -33.12
C ILE A 35 3.24 31.39 -32.95
N VAL A 36 4.27 31.61 -33.77
CA VAL A 36 5.08 32.84 -33.72
C VAL A 36 4.24 34.06 -34.08
N ALA A 37 3.33 33.97 -35.07
CA ALA A 37 2.45 35.07 -35.42
C ALA A 37 1.49 35.43 -34.26
N GLU A 38 1.02 34.42 -33.53
CA GLU A 38 0.19 34.61 -32.34
C GLU A 38 0.99 35.22 -31.18
N GLU A 39 2.18 34.71 -30.87
CA GLU A 39 3.07 35.29 -29.84
C GLU A 39 3.44 36.75 -30.17
N GLN A 40 3.73 37.06 -31.44
CA GLN A 40 4.00 38.43 -31.90
C GLN A 40 2.78 39.34 -31.73
N ARG A 41 1.57 38.83 -31.99
CA ARG A 41 0.34 39.56 -31.75
C ARG A 41 0.18 39.90 -30.27
N TRP A 42 0.29 38.91 -29.38
CA TRP A 42 0.20 39.12 -27.93
C TRP A 42 1.25 40.10 -27.42
N LEU A 43 2.48 40.02 -27.95
CA LEU A 43 3.55 40.96 -27.62
C LEU A 43 3.20 42.39 -28.05
N GLY A 44 2.69 42.57 -29.27
CA GLY A 44 2.26 43.88 -29.77
C GLY A 44 1.12 44.49 -28.95
N GLU A 45 0.15 43.66 -28.56
CA GLU A 45 -0.92 44.11 -27.67
C GLU A 45 -0.36 44.47 -26.27
N LEU A 46 0.59 43.68 -25.73
CA LEU A 46 1.24 43.94 -24.42
C LEU A 46 1.96 45.28 -24.43
N GLN A 47 2.72 45.56 -25.48
CA GLN A 47 3.45 46.82 -25.66
C GLN A 47 2.51 48.02 -25.66
N ASN A 48 1.37 47.92 -26.34
CA ASN A 48 0.38 48.98 -26.46
C ASN A 48 -0.53 49.15 -25.22
N SER A 49 -0.54 48.20 -24.30
CA SER A 49 -1.39 48.26 -23.12
C SER A 49 -0.88 49.21 -22.04
N THR A 50 -1.79 49.70 -21.20
CA THR A 50 -1.48 50.57 -20.04
C THR A 50 -2.18 50.04 -18.80
N TYR A 51 -1.68 50.39 -17.60
CA TYR A 51 -2.28 49.93 -16.36
C TYR A 51 -3.78 50.26 -16.31
N GLY A 52 -4.61 49.26 -16.03
CA GLY A 52 -6.08 49.39 -15.97
C GLY A 52 -6.78 49.35 -17.34
N ASN A 53 -6.06 49.53 -18.46
CA ASN A 53 -6.61 49.38 -19.80
C ASN A 53 -5.96 48.16 -20.49
N VAL A 54 -6.66 47.03 -20.35
CA VAL A 54 -6.16 45.72 -20.76
C VAL A 54 -6.21 45.54 -22.28
N GLY A 55 -7.02 46.29 -23.03
CA GLY A 55 -7.17 46.07 -24.48
C GLY A 55 -7.66 44.64 -24.82
N ASN A 56 -7.24 44.08 -25.96
CA ASN A 56 -7.61 42.73 -26.41
C ASN A 56 -6.67 41.61 -25.89
N LEU A 57 -5.75 41.93 -24.98
CA LEU A 57 -4.63 41.10 -24.49
C LEU A 57 -4.99 39.79 -23.81
N THR A 58 -6.27 39.54 -23.61
CA THR A 58 -6.72 38.44 -22.77
C THR A 58 -7.32 37.31 -23.57
N GLY A 59 -7.52 37.47 -24.88
CA GLY A 59 -8.19 36.46 -25.73
C GLY A 59 -9.68 36.34 -25.49
N PHE A 60 -10.16 37.01 -24.47
CA PHE A 60 -11.54 37.16 -24.14
C PHE A 60 -12.11 38.33 -24.95
N ALA A 61 -12.77 38.03 -26.06
CA ALA A 61 -13.60 39.00 -26.78
C ALA A 61 -14.61 39.67 -25.82
N ASP A 62 -15.05 40.89 -26.16
CA ASP A 62 -16.04 41.69 -25.43
C ASP A 62 -17.12 40.82 -24.77
N GLY A 63 -17.10 40.71 -23.43
CA GLY A 63 -18.16 40.04 -22.65
C GLY A 63 -17.74 39.11 -21.49
N TRP A 64 -16.47 38.68 -21.41
CA TRP A 64 -16.02 37.74 -20.35
C TRP A 64 -15.31 38.42 -19.19
N TRP A 65 -14.54 39.46 -19.50
CA TRP A 65 -13.89 40.29 -18.50
C TRP A 65 -14.91 41.31 -18.01
N SER A 66 -15.61 41.02 -16.91
CA SER A 66 -16.38 42.05 -16.21
C SER A 66 -15.42 42.92 -15.40
N PRO A 67 -15.27 44.23 -15.73
CA PRO A 67 -14.47 45.14 -14.92
C PRO A 67 -14.97 45.20 -13.47
N GLU A 68 -16.28 45.07 -13.28
CA GLU A 68 -16.92 44.99 -11.96
C GLU A 68 -16.52 43.70 -11.22
N GLY A 69 -16.56 42.55 -11.91
CA GLY A 69 -16.15 41.25 -11.36
C GLY A 69 -14.70 41.24 -10.91
N MET A 70 -13.78 41.74 -11.74
CA MET A 70 -12.37 41.83 -11.41
C MET A 70 -12.11 42.89 -10.33
N GLY A 71 -12.85 44.00 -10.33
CA GLY A 71 -12.80 45.01 -9.26
C GLY A 71 -13.18 44.42 -7.90
N MET A 72 -14.23 43.58 -7.84
CA MET A 72 -14.61 42.86 -6.62
C MET A 72 -13.53 41.86 -6.17
N VAL A 73 -12.95 41.09 -7.10
CA VAL A 73 -11.84 40.17 -6.78
C VAL A 73 -10.63 40.94 -6.27
N ARG A 74 -10.24 42.05 -6.91
CA ARG A 74 -9.14 42.91 -6.45
C ARG A 74 -9.39 43.50 -5.06
N THR A 75 -10.61 43.97 -4.80
CA THR A 75 -11.01 44.46 -3.47
C THR A 75 -10.85 43.36 -2.43
N ARG A 76 -11.24 42.13 -2.76
CA ARG A 76 -11.10 40.97 -1.86
C ARG A 76 -9.64 40.58 -1.64
N VAL A 77 -8.80 40.67 -2.67
CA VAL A 77 -7.35 40.45 -2.57
C VAL A 77 -6.71 41.51 -1.66
N SER A 78 -7.05 42.78 -1.83
CA SER A 78 -6.58 43.86 -0.93
C SER A 78 -6.97 43.56 0.51
N HIS A 79 -8.23 43.21 0.77
CA HIS A 79 -8.69 42.86 2.10
C HIS A 79 -7.99 41.62 2.67
N MET A 80 -7.67 40.62 1.84
CA MET A 80 -6.89 39.45 2.26
C MET A 80 -5.47 39.86 2.69
N ILE A 81 -4.81 40.71 1.90
CA ILE A 81 -3.46 41.21 2.21
C ILE A 81 -3.47 41.98 3.54
N ASP A 82 -4.40 42.93 3.69
CA ASP A 82 -4.55 43.73 4.91
C ASP A 82 -4.82 42.84 6.14
N ASP A 83 -5.71 41.87 6.00
CA ASP A 83 -6.06 40.94 7.08
C ASP A 83 -4.87 40.05 7.49
N VAL A 84 -4.04 39.59 6.54
CA VAL A 84 -2.81 38.84 6.86
C VAL A 84 -1.83 39.70 7.67
N PHE A 85 -1.58 40.93 7.25
CA PHE A 85 -0.65 41.83 7.96
C PHE A 85 -1.23 42.35 9.28
N ASN A 86 -2.53 42.59 9.38
CA ASN A 86 -3.18 42.97 10.63
C ASN A 86 -3.14 41.82 11.65
N ARG A 87 -3.37 40.57 11.22
CA ARG A 87 -3.21 39.37 12.07
C ARG A 87 -1.77 39.11 12.48
N ALA A 88 -0.80 39.52 11.67
CA ALA A 88 0.60 39.47 12.04
C ALA A 88 0.93 40.45 13.18
N LYS A 89 0.33 41.64 13.15
CA LYS A 89 0.49 42.70 14.16
C LYS A 89 -0.30 42.43 15.45
N ALA A 90 -1.45 41.75 15.36
CA ALA A 90 -2.21 41.33 16.52
C ALA A 90 -1.59 40.07 17.16
N ASP A 91 -1.46 40.06 18.49
CA ASP A 91 -0.89 38.95 19.29
C ASP A 91 -1.76 37.67 19.30
N ASP A 92 -2.82 37.60 18.50
CA ASP A 92 -3.72 36.46 18.47
C ASP A 92 -3.14 35.31 17.63
N GLY A 93 -3.27 34.09 18.17
CA GLY A 93 -2.94 32.83 17.50
C GLY A 93 -3.82 32.55 16.28
N PRO A 94 -3.58 31.44 15.54
CA PRO A 94 -4.42 31.08 14.40
C PRO A 94 -5.89 30.99 14.83
N PRO A 95 -6.84 31.57 14.07
CA PRO A 95 -8.21 31.70 14.53
C PRO A 95 -8.87 30.32 14.67
N PRO A 96 -9.77 30.12 15.66
CA PRO A 96 -10.77 29.08 15.55
C PRO A 96 -11.62 29.37 14.31
N VAL A 97 -11.99 28.32 13.56
CA VAL A 97 -12.85 28.39 12.36
C VAL A 97 -14.11 29.18 12.68
N ARG A 98 -14.11 30.47 12.35
CA ARG A 98 -15.25 31.38 12.44
C ARG A 98 -15.46 31.94 11.05
N ASN A 99 -16.66 31.75 10.53
CA ASN A 99 -17.04 32.22 9.20
C ASN A 99 -16.77 33.74 9.14
N ILE A 100 -15.86 34.17 8.28
CA ILE A 100 -15.55 35.59 7.98
C ILE A 100 -16.80 36.34 7.46
N LEU A 101 -17.92 35.63 7.23
CA LEU A 101 -19.21 36.18 6.83
C LEU A 101 -20.06 36.76 7.96
N GLU A 102 -19.65 36.66 9.22
CA GLU A 102 -20.42 37.25 10.34
C GLU A 102 -20.00 38.68 10.73
N ASP A 103 -18.83 39.16 10.30
CA ASP A 103 -18.30 40.45 10.81
C ASP A 103 -17.97 41.51 9.75
N THR A 104 -18.49 41.36 8.53
CA THR A 104 -18.64 42.54 7.66
C THR A 104 -20.02 43.15 7.87
N ALA A 105 -20.03 44.40 8.33
CA ALA A 105 -21.19 45.30 8.36
C ALA A 105 -21.70 45.64 6.94
N VAL A 106 -21.93 44.61 6.12
CA VAL A 106 -22.50 44.67 4.76
C VAL A 106 -23.78 43.83 4.67
N LYS A 107 -24.20 43.20 5.79
CA LYS A 107 -25.48 42.48 5.89
C LYS A 107 -26.64 43.28 6.50
N ARG A 108 -26.46 44.57 6.83
CA ARG A 108 -27.54 45.43 7.32
C ARG A 108 -28.27 46.24 6.25
N ASP A 109 -27.71 46.38 5.04
CA ASP A 109 -28.27 47.31 4.03
C ASP A 109 -28.97 46.63 2.84
N LEU A 110 -29.27 45.33 2.91
CA LEU A 110 -29.98 44.61 1.85
C LEU A 110 -31.27 43.89 2.34
N GLY A 111 -31.87 44.39 3.42
CA GLY A 111 -33.04 43.77 4.03
C GLY A 111 -34.00 44.73 4.72
N ALA A 112 -34.25 45.91 4.15
CA ALA A 112 -35.38 46.77 4.51
C ALA A 112 -35.65 47.78 3.39
N ALA A 113 -36.31 47.35 2.32
CA ALA A 113 -37.05 48.27 1.46
C ALA A 113 -38.54 48.03 1.75
N ASP A 114 -39.08 48.84 2.65
CA ASP A 114 -40.44 49.36 2.57
C ASP A 114 -40.60 50.50 3.59
N ALA A 115 -41.11 51.62 3.07
CA ALA A 115 -41.53 52.87 3.73
C ALA A 115 -40.50 54.01 3.87
N ASP A 116 -40.86 55.10 3.17
CA ASP A 116 -40.67 56.51 3.50
C ASP A 116 -39.51 57.29 2.85
N ALA A 117 -39.97 58.07 1.86
CA ALA A 117 -39.47 59.26 1.20
C ALA A 117 -38.45 60.19 1.90
N ASP A 118 -37.67 60.85 1.02
CA ASP A 118 -36.97 62.14 1.15
C ASP A 118 -35.50 62.11 1.61
N GLY A 119 -34.58 62.36 0.67
CA GLY A 119 -33.18 62.70 0.94
C GLY A 119 -32.20 62.19 -0.12
N GLU A 120 -31.80 63.06 -1.05
CA GLU A 120 -30.63 62.89 -1.92
C GLU A 120 -29.37 62.66 -1.08
N ASP A 121 -28.71 61.50 -1.23
CA ASP A 121 -27.28 61.32 -1.00
C ASP A 121 -26.80 60.12 -1.80
N THR A 122 -26.64 60.31 -3.11
CA THR A 122 -25.84 59.43 -3.96
C THR A 122 -24.36 59.62 -3.61
N PRO A 123 -23.62 58.58 -3.18
CA PRO A 123 -22.19 58.71 -2.92
C PRO A 123 -21.47 59.00 -4.24
N SER A 124 -20.66 60.07 -4.24
CA SER A 124 -19.92 60.51 -5.41
C SER A 124 -18.83 59.51 -5.81
N PRO A 125 -18.41 59.46 -7.09
CA PRO A 125 -17.37 58.52 -7.59
C PRO A 125 -15.95 58.69 -6.99
N MET A 126 -15.75 59.58 -6.01
CA MET A 126 -14.44 59.89 -5.41
C MET A 126 -14.09 59.03 -4.19
N GLU A 127 -14.96 58.14 -3.72
CA GLU A 127 -14.67 57.26 -2.56
C GLU A 127 -13.93 55.95 -2.93
N TYR A 128 -13.61 55.76 -4.22
CA TYR A 128 -12.85 54.60 -4.73
C TYR A 128 -11.32 54.74 -4.62
N GLU A 129 -10.80 55.91 -4.22
CA GLU A 129 -9.37 56.12 -3.95
C GLU A 129 -9.00 55.71 -2.51
N ARG A 130 -9.24 54.46 -2.13
CA ARG A 130 -8.58 53.87 -0.97
C ARG A 130 -7.18 53.46 -1.42
N ALA A 131 -6.13 54.02 -0.79
CA ALA A 131 -4.73 53.78 -1.14
C ALA A 131 -4.45 52.28 -1.38
N GLU A 132 -4.26 51.90 -2.64
CA GLU A 132 -3.92 50.54 -3.03
C GLU A 132 -2.60 50.16 -2.32
N PRO A 133 -2.53 49.03 -1.59
CA PRO A 133 -1.33 48.66 -0.86
C PRO A 133 -0.17 48.48 -1.85
N ASN A 134 0.88 49.28 -1.71
CA ASN A 134 2.05 49.25 -2.58
C ASN A 134 2.82 47.94 -2.35
N PRO A 135 2.83 46.97 -3.28
CA PRO A 135 3.46 45.66 -3.06
C PRO A 135 5.00 45.71 -3.03
N LEU A 136 5.56 46.88 -3.30
CA LEU A 136 6.99 47.21 -3.21
C LEU A 136 7.36 47.85 -1.86
N GLU A 137 6.36 48.15 -1.02
CA GLU A 137 6.59 48.65 0.33
C GLU A 137 6.47 47.45 1.27
N GLY A 138 7.59 46.73 1.41
CA GLY A 138 7.66 45.57 2.27
C GLY A 138 7.26 45.91 3.70
N SER A 139 6.39 45.09 4.29
CA SER A 139 6.29 45.07 5.74
C SER A 139 7.66 44.65 6.29
N GLU A 140 8.21 45.32 7.31
CA GLU A 140 9.44 44.89 8.03
C GLU A 140 9.32 43.49 8.69
N SER A 141 8.22 42.78 8.42
CA SER A 141 7.92 41.47 8.94
C SER A 141 8.77 40.38 8.28
N PRO A 142 9.35 39.45 9.05
CA PRO A 142 10.19 38.39 8.51
C PRO A 142 9.37 37.42 7.63
N MET A 143 9.79 37.21 6.38
CA MET A 143 9.12 36.34 5.42
C MET A 143 10.14 35.47 4.66
N TYR A 144 9.68 34.32 4.18
CA TYR A 144 10.49 33.50 3.27
C TYR A 144 10.64 34.20 1.92
N ARG A 145 11.89 34.50 1.55
CA ARG A 145 12.20 35.07 0.23
C ARG A 145 12.10 34.02 -0.87
N ASN A 146 12.41 32.77 -0.52
CA ASN A 146 12.19 31.62 -1.37
C ASN A 146 10.97 30.82 -0.91
N ILE A 147 9.92 30.80 -1.71
CA ILE A 147 8.64 30.14 -1.42
C ILE A 147 8.51 28.77 -2.10
N THR A 148 9.60 28.24 -2.67
CA THR A 148 9.61 26.91 -3.28
C THR A 148 9.21 25.85 -2.25
N GLY A 149 8.05 25.23 -2.48
CA GLY A 149 7.40 24.41 -1.48
C GLY A 149 6.07 23.85 -1.93
N MET A 150 5.46 23.09 -1.03
CA MET A 150 4.13 22.50 -1.21
C MET A 150 3.18 23.17 -0.23
N LEU A 151 2.01 23.60 -0.70
CA LEU A 151 0.94 24.21 0.07
C LEU A 151 -0.30 23.33 0.00
N ASN A 152 -0.92 23.08 1.14
CA ASN A 152 -2.14 22.31 1.27
C ASN A 152 -3.12 23.07 2.16
N GLY A 153 -4.36 23.19 1.72
CA GLY A 153 -5.39 23.87 2.48
C GLY A 153 -6.80 23.51 2.04
N ASP A 154 -7.75 23.89 2.88
CA ASP A 154 -9.16 23.78 2.56
C ASP A 154 -9.59 25.06 1.85
N TRP A 155 -10.34 24.91 0.75
CA TRP A 155 -10.93 26.04 0.05
C TRP A 155 -12.44 26.05 0.26
N THR A 156 -12.99 27.25 0.24
CA THR A 156 -14.43 27.51 0.28
C THR A 156 -14.82 28.33 -0.93
N ARG A 157 -15.97 27.99 -1.54
CA ARG A 157 -16.52 28.76 -2.65
C ARG A 157 -17.10 30.06 -2.11
N LEU A 158 -16.72 31.18 -2.71
CA LEU A 158 -17.30 32.49 -2.47
C LEU A 158 -18.30 32.80 -3.58
N ASP A 159 -19.53 33.13 -3.17
CA ASP A 159 -20.55 33.64 -4.08
C ASP A 159 -20.39 35.16 -4.19
N VAL A 160 -19.88 35.61 -5.34
CA VAL A 160 -19.71 37.04 -5.64
C VAL A 160 -20.88 37.49 -6.53
N PRO A 161 -21.83 38.30 -6.02
CA PRO A 161 -22.95 38.80 -6.81
C PRO A 161 -22.45 39.70 -7.94
N GLY A 162 -22.93 39.51 -9.16
CA GLY A 162 -22.52 40.30 -10.35
C GLY A 162 -21.45 39.66 -11.24
N LEU A 163 -20.93 38.48 -10.86
CA LEU A 163 -20.06 37.71 -11.75
C LEU A 163 -20.87 37.19 -12.96
N HIS A 164 -20.67 37.78 -14.13
CA HIS A 164 -21.39 37.41 -15.35
C HIS A 164 -21.01 35.98 -15.75
N ARG A 165 -22.00 35.09 -15.90
CA ARG A 165 -21.78 33.77 -16.50
C ARG A 165 -21.78 33.94 -18.01
N PRO A 166 -20.66 33.74 -18.70
CA PRO A 166 -20.64 33.86 -20.15
C PRO A 166 -21.54 32.78 -20.75
N THR A 167 -22.54 33.21 -21.53
CA THR A 167 -23.44 32.33 -22.27
C THR A 167 -22.77 31.91 -23.59
N ILE A 168 -21.84 30.94 -23.57
CA ILE A 168 -21.50 30.23 -24.81
C ILE A 168 -22.45 29.04 -24.97
N ASN A 169 -22.91 28.84 -26.21
CA ASN A 169 -23.54 27.61 -26.69
C ASN A 169 -22.63 26.37 -26.68
N GLU A 170 -21.38 26.46 -26.25
CA GLU A 170 -20.51 25.31 -26.04
C GLU A 170 -20.69 24.77 -24.62
N THR A 171 -20.89 23.46 -24.53
CA THR A 171 -21.14 22.71 -23.31
C THR A 171 -19.89 22.65 -22.41
N TYR A 172 -19.48 23.76 -21.80
CA TYR A 172 -18.56 23.75 -20.66
C TYR A 172 -19.30 23.22 -19.44
N GLN A 173 -19.45 21.90 -19.40
CA GLN A 173 -20.45 21.17 -18.60
C GLN A 173 -20.07 20.94 -17.13
N ARG A 174 -18.99 21.52 -16.59
CA ARG A 174 -18.51 21.12 -15.25
C ARG A 174 -18.04 22.29 -14.39
N ASN A 175 -19.01 23.01 -13.86
CA ASN A 175 -18.84 23.95 -12.75
C ASN A 175 -18.42 23.18 -11.48
N VAL A 176 -17.62 23.79 -10.61
CA VAL A 176 -17.30 23.24 -9.29
C VAL A 176 -18.59 23.18 -8.46
N THR A 177 -19.29 22.06 -8.46
CA THR A 177 -20.60 21.90 -7.79
C THR A 177 -20.50 21.89 -6.26
N THR A 178 -19.30 21.72 -5.72
CA THR A 178 -19.06 21.63 -4.28
C THR A 178 -18.71 22.99 -3.69
N ASN A 179 -19.29 23.31 -2.53
CA ASN A 179 -19.04 24.59 -1.85
C ASN A 179 -17.75 24.59 -1.03
N ARG A 180 -17.19 23.41 -0.77
CA ARG A 180 -15.97 23.20 0.00
C ARG A 180 -15.15 22.08 -0.62
N GLY A 181 -13.84 22.20 -0.48
CA GLY A 181 -12.92 21.16 -0.89
C GLY A 181 -11.52 21.42 -0.38
N ARG A 182 -10.56 20.78 -1.02
CA ARG A 182 -9.14 20.90 -0.71
C ARG A 182 -8.38 21.24 -1.95
N PHE A 183 -7.32 22.02 -1.81
CA PHE A 183 -6.38 22.25 -2.89
C PHE A 183 -4.99 21.86 -2.44
N TRP A 184 -4.23 21.39 -3.40
CA TRP A 184 -2.84 21.06 -3.27
C TRP A 184 -2.09 21.89 -4.31
N MET A 185 -1.08 22.64 -3.90
CA MET A 185 -0.32 23.49 -4.81
C MET A 185 1.16 23.33 -4.57
N ILE A 186 1.92 23.08 -5.63
CA ILE A 186 3.38 23.07 -5.60
C ILE A 186 3.85 24.34 -6.27
N VAL A 187 4.58 25.17 -5.52
CA VAL A 187 5.21 26.39 -6.02
C VAL A 187 6.69 26.11 -6.21
N LYS A 188 7.22 26.41 -7.40
CA LYS A 188 8.63 26.29 -7.74
C LYS A 188 9.13 27.60 -8.33
N GLU A 189 10.14 28.19 -7.70
CA GLU A 189 10.87 29.30 -8.32
C GLU A 189 11.61 28.82 -9.56
N ARG A 190 11.52 29.60 -10.64
CA ARG A 190 12.34 29.42 -11.83
C ARG A 190 13.61 30.26 -11.69
N GLN A 191 14.69 29.79 -12.30
CA GLN A 191 15.87 30.64 -12.41
C GLN A 191 15.49 31.89 -13.22
N PRO A 192 15.89 33.09 -12.77
CA PRO A 192 15.61 34.31 -13.51
C PRO A 192 16.30 34.20 -14.88
N LYS A 193 15.54 34.46 -15.95
CA LYS A 193 16.13 34.72 -17.27
C LYS A 193 16.98 35.98 -17.17
N LYS A 194 17.97 36.17 -18.06
CA LYS A 194 18.89 37.33 -18.05
C LYS A 194 18.20 38.67 -17.78
N HIS A 195 17.05 38.90 -18.40
CA HIS A 195 16.25 40.14 -18.25
C HIS A 195 15.56 40.32 -16.88
N PHE A 196 15.30 39.22 -16.16
CA PHE A 196 14.79 39.24 -14.78
C PHE A 196 15.93 39.19 -13.74
N GLU A 197 17.19 39.10 -14.17
CA GLU A 197 18.34 39.00 -13.27
C GLU A 197 18.60 40.32 -12.53
N GLU A 198 18.32 41.47 -13.17
CA GLU A 198 18.39 42.80 -12.55
C GLU A 198 17.35 43.00 -11.43
N LEU A 199 16.22 42.27 -11.48
CA LEU A 199 15.15 42.33 -10.48
C LEU A 199 15.28 41.23 -9.42
N ARG A 200 16.38 40.49 -9.42
CA ARG A 200 16.62 39.38 -8.50
C ARG A 200 16.60 39.89 -7.06
N GLY A 201 15.67 39.36 -6.27
CA GLY A 201 15.48 39.75 -4.87
C GLY A 201 14.33 40.72 -4.65
N VAL A 202 13.77 41.31 -5.71
CA VAL A 202 12.55 42.14 -5.68
C VAL A 202 11.38 41.36 -6.31
N VAL A 203 11.58 40.83 -7.51
CA VAL A 203 10.61 39.97 -8.21
C VAL A 203 11.27 38.70 -8.70
N GLN A 204 10.58 37.57 -8.51
CA GLN A 204 11.02 36.27 -8.98
C GLN A 204 9.93 35.61 -9.82
N THR A 205 10.32 34.89 -10.87
CA THR A 205 9.37 34.12 -11.68
C THR A 205 9.12 32.76 -11.04
N VAL A 206 7.87 32.33 -11.05
CA VAL A 206 7.44 31.07 -10.42
C VAL A 206 6.60 30.23 -11.37
N SER A 207 6.69 28.92 -11.17
CA SER A 207 5.81 27.92 -11.77
C SER A 207 4.96 27.33 -10.65
N MET A 208 3.65 27.28 -10.83
CA MET A 208 2.74 26.68 -9.87
C MET A 208 2.00 25.52 -10.52
N ASN A 209 1.89 24.41 -9.80
CA ASN A 209 1.09 23.27 -10.20
C ASN A 209 0.02 23.05 -9.13
N MET A 210 -1.25 23.15 -9.50
CA MET A 210 -2.37 23.09 -8.58
C MET A 210 -3.30 21.91 -8.91
N GLU A 211 -3.71 21.20 -7.87
CA GLU A 211 -4.71 20.15 -7.92
C GLU A 211 -5.87 20.48 -6.99
N LEU A 212 -7.10 20.35 -7.50
CA LEU A 212 -8.33 20.61 -6.75
C LEU A 212 -9.06 19.29 -6.43
N TYR A 213 -9.40 19.15 -5.16
CA TYR A 213 -10.08 18.01 -4.58
C TYR A 213 -11.40 18.44 -3.95
N ASN A 214 -12.41 17.57 -4.02
CA ASN A 214 -13.64 17.71 -3.26
C ASN A 214 -13.44 17.28 -1.78
N GLU A 215 -14.47 17.50 -0.97
CA GLU A 215 -14.46 17.17 0.46
C GLU A 215 -14.18 15.68 0.76
N TRP A 216 -14.60 14.77 -0.14
CA TRP A 216 -14.39 13.33 -0.02
C TRP A 216 -13.02 12.85 -0.55
N GLY A 217 -12.13 13.77 -0.94
CA GLY A 217 -10.81 13.46 -1.49
C GLY A 217 -10.82 12.97 -2.94
N GLY A 218 -11.95 13.16 -3.61
CA GLY A 218 -12.07 12.99 -5.04
C GLY A 218 -11.59 14.18 -5.83
N ARG A 219 -11.12 13.94 -7.04
CA ARG A 219 -10.87 15.03 -7.99
C ARG A 219 -12.19 15.72 -8.31
N VAL A 220 -12.16 17.05 -8.39
CA VAL A 220 -13.33 17.81 -8.83
C VAL A 220 -13.63 17.43 -10.28
N GLU A 221 -14.87 17.06 -10.57
CA GLU A 221 -15.26 16.60 -11.90
C GLU A 221 -15.00 17.70 -12.95
N GLY A 222 -14.32 17.34 -14.06
CA GLY A 222 -14.14 18.24 -15.22
C GLY A 222 -12.87 19.06 -15.24
N GLN A 223 -12.02 18.97 -14.21
CA GLN A 223 -10.73 19.66 -14.19
C GLN A 223 -9.58 18.73 -14.59
N SER A 224 -8.54 19.32 -15.18
CA SER A 224 -7.32 18.61 -15.55
C SER A 224 -6.65 18.00 -14.31
N VAL A 225 -5.87 16.94 -14.52
CA VAL A 225 -5.18 16.20 -13.45
C VAL A 225 -4.18 17.09 -12.69
N ASP A 226 -3.64 18.10 -13.37
CA ASP A 226 -2.72 19.11 -12.84
C ASP A 226 -3.01 20.43 -13.59
N VAL A 227 -3.23 21.52 -12.87
CA VAL A 227 -3.40 22.87 -13.43
C VAL A 227 -2.07 23.60 -13.28
N ARG A 228 -1.36 23.76 -14.39
CA ARG A 228 -0.09 24.50 -14.40
C ARG A 228 -0.33 25.97 -14.66
N MET A 229 0.36 26.80 -13.89
CA MET A 229 0.27 28.25 -13.92
C MET A 229 1.67 28.85 -13.90
N HIS A 230 1.78 29.99 -14.57
CA HIS A 230 2.97 30.82 -14.56
C HIS A 230 2.68 32.09 -13.79
N GLY A 231 3.66 32.55 -13.02
CA GLY A 231 3.45 33.68 -12.15
C GLY A 231 4.71 34.42 -11.76
N VAL A 232 4.48 35.44 -10.94
CA VAL A 232 5.50 36.28 -10.33
C VAL A 232 5.31 36.31 -8.81
N HIS A 233 6.42 36.29 -8.09
CA HIS A 233 6.52 36.43 -6.65
C HIS A 233 7.18 37.77 -6.33
N PHE A 234 6.48 38.63 -5.60
CA PHE A 234 7.04 39.84 -5.02
C PHE A 234 7.68 39.49 -3.67
N VAL A 235 9.01 39.54 -3.62
CA VAL A 235 9.80 39.00 -2.49
C VAL A 235 9.58 39.81 -1.21
N GLU A 236 9.38 41.12 -1.32
CA GLU A 236 9.24 42.01 -0.15
C GLU A 236 7.84 42.01 0.46
N SER A 237 6.79 41.91 -0.37
CA SER A 237 5.40 41.83 0.12
C SER A 237 4.95 40.40 0.37
N GLY A 238 5.63 39.39 -0.16
CA GLY A 238 5.19 37.99 -0.11
C GLY A 238 3.95 37.70 -0.97
N LEU A 239 3.57 38.63 -1.86
CA LEU A 239 2.45 38.46 -2.77
C LEU A 239 2.88 37.65 -4.01
N LEU A 240 2.11 36.62 -4.30
CA LEU A 240 2.29 35.72 -5.42
C LEU A 240 1.08 35.83 -6.35
N ILE A 241 1.33 36.07 -7.63
CA ILE A 241 0.28 36.14 -8.65
C ILE A 241 0.60 35.13 -9.74
N GLY A 242 -0.35 34.26 -10.06
CA GLY A 242 -0.23 33.24 -11.09
C GLY A 242 -1.44 33.19 -12.01
N ALA A 243 -1.21 32.82 -13.27
CA ALA A 243 -2.25 32.66 -14.28
C ALA A 243 -2.00 31.39 -15.10
N THR A 244 -3.07 30.70 -15.50
CA THR A 244 -3.02 29.64 -16.51
C THR A 244 -2.71 30.23 -17.88
N ASN A 245 -2.12 29.42 -18.76
CA ASN A 245 -1.91 29.81 -20.15
C ASN A 245 -2.52 28.76 -21.07
N SER A 246 -3.42 29.20 -21.96
CA SER A 246 -4.11 28.33 -22.91
C SER A 246 -4.46 29.10 -24.20
N ASN A 247 -5.02 28.40 -25.19
CA ASN A 247 -5.54 29.03 -26.41
C ASN A 247 -6.71 30.00 -26.15
N LYS A 248 -7.37 29.93 -24.99
CA LYS A 248 -8.45 30.84 -24.60
C LYS A 248 -7.93 32.06 -23.86
N PHE A 249 -6.86 31.88 -23.09
CA PHE A 249 -6.33 32.89 -22.19
C PHE A 249 -4.81 32.93 -22.21
N ALA A 250 -4.27 34.04 -22.71
CA ALA A 250 -2.86 34.34 -22.74
C ALA A 250 -2.34 34.82 -21.38
N GLY A 251 -2.47 34.00 -20.34
CA GLY A 251 -2.30 34.45 -18.95
C GLY A 251 -0.94 35.05 -18.63
N VAL A 252 0.14 34.54 -19.25
CA VAL A 252 1.50 35.10 -19.09
C VAL A 252 1.59 36.53 -19.59
N PHE A 253 0.94 36.85 -20.70
CA PHE A 253 0.91 38.20 -21.29
C PHE A 253 -0.02 39.13 -20.50
N GLY A 254 -1.06 38.57 -19.87
CA GLY A 254 -1.96 39.29 -18.97
C GLY A 254 -1.40 39.55 -17.56
N LEU A 255 -0.34 38.87 -17.12
CA LEU A 255 0.19 38.93 -15.75
C LEU A 255 0.42 40.37 -15.23
N PRO A 256 1.02 41.32 -15.99
CA PRO A 256 1.21 42.69 -15.50
C PRO A 256 -0.11 43.35 -15.10
N HIS A 257 -1.19 43.09 -15.82
CA HIS A 257 -2.53 43.65 -15.55
C HIS A 257 -3.21 43.04 -14.33
N LEU A 258 -2.70 41.92 -13.82
CA LEU A 258 -3.19 41.31 -12.58
C LEU A 258 -2.52 41.91 -11.34
N THR A 259 -1.47 42.71 -11.52
CA THR A 259 -0.84 43.42 -10.40
C THR A 259 -1.75 44.52 -9.84
N PRO A 260 -1.62 44.83 -8.54
CA PRO A 260 -2.51 45.78 -7.88
C PRO A 260 -2.07 47.24 -8.02
N SER A 261 -0.91 47.55 -8.60
CA SER A 261 -0.45 48.95 -8.73
C SER A 261 0.22 49.24 -10.07
N ASN A 262 0.17 50.51 -10.48
CA ASN A 262 0.85 50.95 -11.72
C ASN A 262 2.39 50.80 -11.64
N THR A 263 2.97 50.93 -10.44
CA THR A 263 4.41 50.71 -10.23
C THR A 263 4.79 49.25 -10.46
N THR A 264 4.04 48.32 -9.88
CA THR A 264 4.27 46.87 -10.06
C THR A 264 3.96 46.39 -11.47
N TYR A 265 2.96 46.99 -12.13
CA TYR A 265 2.68 46.79 -13.54
C TYR A 265 3.91 47.09 -14.41
N ASN A 266 4.49 48.28 -14.28
CA ASN A 266 5.65 48.68 -15.09
C ASN A 266 6.89 47.86 -14.77
N LEU A 267 7.06 47.46 -13.51
CA LEU A 267 8.18 46.64 -13.05
C LEU A 267 8.18 45.24 -13.68
N ILE A 268 7.01 44.65 -13.93
CA ILE A 268 6.89 43.36 -14.63
C ILE A 268 6.86 43.53 -16.14
N LYS A 269 6.16 44.55 -16.65
CA LYS A 269 5.95 44.73 -18.09
C LYS A 269 7.26 44.81 -18.87
N LYS A 270 8.24 45.58 -18.39
CA LYS A 270 9.52 45.79 -19.07
C LYS A 270 10.32 44.48 -19.26
N PRO A 271 10.70 43.74 -18.19
CA PRO A 271 11.47 42.50 -18.32
C PRO A 271 10.67 41.38 -19.01
N LEU A 272 9.34 41.39 -18.87
CA LEU A 272 8.48 40.44 -19.57
C LEU A 272 8.49 40.68 -21.08
N ASN A 273 8.36 41.95 -21.52
CA ASN A 273 8.43 42.32 -22.93
C ASN A 273 9.76 41.89 -23.56
N GLU A 274 10.89 42.19 -22.91
CA GLU A 274 12.23 41.80 -23.37
C GLU A 274 12.42 40.28 -23.37
N SER A 275 11.93 39.57 -22.34
CA SER A 275 12.01 38.12 -22.28
C SER A 275 11.14 37.44 -23.35
N LEU A 276 10.01 38.03 -23.73
CA LEU A 276 9.12 37.50 -24.76
C LEU A 276 9.67 37.78 -26.15
N SER A 277 10.18 38.99 -26.40
CA SER A 277 10.79 39.33 -27.69
C SER A 277 12.01 38.46 -27.99
N GLN A 278 12.89 38.26 -27.00
CA GLN A 278 14.06 37.39 -27.16
C GLN A 278 13.65 35.95 -27.48
N GLN A 279 12.58 35.46 -26.82
CA GLN A 279 12.13 34.09 -27.02
C GLN A 279 11.50 33.88 -28.41
N ILE A 280 10.75 34.87 -28.91
CA ILE A 280 10.22 34.84 -30.27
C ILE A 280 11.35 34.81 -31.30
N GLU A 281 12.43 35.57 -31.07
CA GLU A 281 13.64 35.55 -31.91
C GLU A 281 14.33 34.18 -31.86
N GLU A 282 14.49 33.60 -30.67
CA GLU A 282 15.02 32.24 -30.50
C GLU A 282 14.17 31.19 -31.22
N HIS A 283 12.83 31.30 -31.20
CA HIS A 283 11.94 30.40 -31.95
C HIS A 283 12.13 30.53 -33.47
N LEU A 284 12.31 31.75 -33.96
CA LEU A 284 12.56 32.02 -35.38
C LEU A 284 13.92 31.47 -35.86
N GLU A 285 14.94 31.51 -34.99
CA GLU A 285 16.30 31.06 -35.31
C GLU A 285 16.52 29.56 -35.13
N SER A 286 16.04 28.98 -34.03
CA SER A 286 16.24 27.56 -33.69
C SER A 286 15.35 26.63 -34.51
N GLY A 287 14.18 27.10 -34.95
CA GLY A 287 13.15 26.24 -35.54
C GLY A 287 12.64 25.16 -34.57
N ASP A 288 12.93 25.29 -33.27
CA ASP A 288 12.44 24.35 -32.26
C ASP A 288 10.92 24.47 -32.14
N GLU A 289 10.26 23.31 -32.18
CA GLU A 289 8.80 23.17 -32.23
C GLU A 289 8.14 23.32 -30.85
N TYR A 290 8.93 23.58 -29.79
CA TYR A 290 8.48 23.55 -28.40
C TYR A 290 8.42 24.96 -27.76
N PRO A 291 7.26 25.65 -27.79
CA PRO A 291 7.08 26.91 -27.10
C PRO A 291 7.15 26.75 -25.56
N PRO A 292 8.04 27.45 -24.84
CA PRO A 292 8.19 27.40 -23.37
C PRO A 292 7.00 27.93 -22.54
N TRP A 293 6.12 28.74 -23.13
CA TRP A 293 4.98 29.34 -22.43
C TRP A 293 3.64 28.73 -22.84
N ILE A 294 3.53 28.15 -24.04
CA ILE A 294 2.36 27.36 -24.42
C ILE A 294 2.56 25.96 -23.81
N PRO A 295 1.58 25.38 -23.11
CA PRO A 295 1.76 24.09 -22.49
C PRO A 295 2.10 23.02 -23.54
N VAL A 296 3.33 22.52 -23.50
CA VAL A 296 3.85 21.37 -24.25
C VAL A 296 3.04 20.08 -24.00
N ASP A 297 2.09 20.07 -23.07
CA ASP A 297 1.27 18.90 -22.75
C ASP A 297 -0.12 18.88 -23.40
N GLU A 298 -0.50 19.87 -24.22
CA GLU A 298 -1.72 19.75 -25.03
C GLU A 298 -1.51 18.93 -26.32
N GLN A 299 -0.26 18.63 -26.70
CA GLN A 299 0.06 17.89 -27.93
C GLN A 299 0.62 16.48 -27.73
N TYR A 300 1.06 16.12 -26.51
CA TYR A 300 1.53 14.76 -26.21
C TYR A 300 0.85 14.23 -24.94
N ILE A 301 0.04 13.17 -25.13
CA ILE A 301 -0.61 12.33 -24.10
C ILE A 301 -2.00 12.82 -23.66
N GLY A 302 -3.02 12.68 -24.52
CA GLY A 302 -4.40 12.30 -24.15
C GLY A 302 -5.08 13.02 -22.97
N ALA A 303 -4.63 14.21 -22.61
CA ALA A 303 -5.15 15.02 -21.52
C ALA A 303 -6.20 15.98 -22.12
N PRO A 304 -7.44 16.00 -21.60
CA PRO A 304 -8.45 16.90 -22.10
C PRO A 304 -8.00 18.37 -21.88
N PRO A 305 -8.29 19.29 -22.82
CA PRO A 305 -7.93 20.70 -22.69
C PRO A 305 -8.52 21.28 -21.39
N LEU A 306 -7.82 22.25 -20.81
CA LEU A 306 -8.27 22.96 -19.61
C LEU A 306 -9.69 23.52 -19.86
N GLN A 307 -10.65 23.02 -19.08
CA GLN A 307 -12.05 23.43 -19.23
C GLN A 307 -12.31 24.82 -18.61
N CYS A 308 -11.59 25.12 -17.52
CA CYS A 308 -11.62 26.41 -16.83
C CYS A 308 -10.20 27.01 -16.77
N GLU A 309 -10.09 28.32 -16.94
CA GLU A 309 -8.90 29.12 -16.69
C GLU A 309 -8.82 29.55 -15.22
N PHE A 310 -7.61 29.74 -14.70
CA PHE A 310 -7.39 30.11 -13.30
C PHE A 310 -6.40 31.25 -13.15
N ILE A 311 -6.75 32.18 -12.26
CA ILE A 311 -5.90 33.24 -11.74
C ILE A 311 -5.80 33.04 -10.23
N VAL A 312 -4.58 32.96 -9.71
CA VAL A 312 -4.31 32.71 -8.29
C VAL A 312 -3.57 33.91 -7.69
N TYR A 313 -4.14 34.45 -6.63
CA TYR A 313 -3.48 35.39 -5.73
C TYR A 313 -3.17 34.65 -4.43
N LEU A 314 -1.90 34.48 -4.08
CA LEU A 314 -1.47 33.87 -2.83
C LEU A 314 -0.64 34.89 -2.05
N GLN A 315 -1.03 35.15 -0.81
CA GLN A 315 -0.29 35.98 0.12
C GLN A 315 0.40 35.11 1.16
N VAL A 316 1.73 35.14 1.21
CA VAL A 316 2.52 34.45 2.24
C VAL A 316 2.38 35.17 3.57
N HIS A 317 2.28 34.41 4.66
CA HIS A 317 2.18 34.94 6.02
C HIS A 317 3.58 35.23 6.58
N PRO A 318 3.74 36.31 7.36
CA PRO A 318 4.99 36.56 8.06
C PRO A 318 5.21 35.55 9.19
N ILE A 319 6.48 35.26 9.45
CA ILE A 319 6.92 34.28 10.44
C ILE A 319 6.95 34.93 11.82
N LYS A 320 6.04 34.52 12.71
CA LYS A 320 6.10 34.94 14.12
C LYS A 320 7.24 34.20 14.83
N MET A 321 8.31 34.90 15.20
CA MET A 321 9.37 34.36 16.06
C MET A 321 9.15 34.85 17.50
N HIS A 322 9.02 33.93 18.46
CA HIS A 322 8.80 34.32 19.86
C HIS A 322 10.05 35.03 20.41
N PRO A 323 9.91 36.21 21.04
CA PRO A 323 11.04 37.02 21.51
C PRO A 323 11.82 36.45 22.70
N ASP A 324 11.57 35.20 23.12
CA ASP A 324 12.16 34.63 24.35
C ASP A 324 13.66 34.32 24.23
N ALA A 325 14.22 34.36 23.01
CA ALA A 325 15.65 34.24 22.78
C ALA A 325 16.33 35.60 22.93
N SER A 326 16.59 36.01 24.17
CA SER A 326 17.26 37.27 24.55
C SER A 326 18.64 37.52 23.91
N TRP A 327 19.21 36.53 23.22
CA TRP A 327 20.52 36.59 22.58
C TRP A 327 20.47 36.97 21.08
N PHE A 328 19.27 37.08 20.49
CA PHE A 328 19.07 37.51 19.09
C PHE A 328 18.45 38.89 18.93
N ALA A 329 18.24 39.63 20.03
CA ALA A 329 17.60 40.95 19.97
C ALA A 329 18.32 41.97 19.08
N GLU A 330 19.61 41.74 18.75
CA GLU A 330 20.42 42.60 17.87
C GLU A 330 20.35 42.20 16.38
N LEU A 331 19.86 41.00 16.04
CA LEU A 331 19.76 40.52 14.66
C LEU A 331 18.37 40.80 14.09
N SER A 332 18.31 41.32 12.87
CA SER A 332 17.04 41.49 12.17
C SER A 332 16.38 40.12 11.99
N GLN A 333 15.09 39.99 12.31
CA GLN A 333 14.38 38.70 12.21
C GLN A 333 14.46 38.14 10.78
N GLN A 334 14.50 39.01 9.76
CA GLN A 334 14.72 38.61 8.36
C GLN A 334 16.08 37.96 8.11
N SER A 335 17.16 38.43 8.76
CA SER A 335 18.48 37.80 8.61
C SER A 335 18.52 36.36 9.12
N ILE A 336 17.74 36.06 10.16
CA ILE A 336 17.57 34.70 10.69
C ILE A 336 16.85 33.82 9.66
N VAL A 337 15.78 34.34 9.05
CA VAL A 337 15.06 33.62 7.97
C VAL A 337 15.99 33.36 6.78
N ASP A 338 16.77 34.35 6.35
CA ASP A 338 17.71 34.20 5.24
C ASP A 338 18.78 33.15 5.52
N THR A 339 19.25 33.05 6.77
CA THR A 339 20.18 31.98 7.21
C THR A 339 19.50 30.61 7.20
N ILE A 340 18.25 30.51 7.68
CA ILE A 340 17.45 29.27 7.58
C ILE A 340 17.33 28.83 6.12
N GLU A 341 17.00 29.75 5.20
CA GLU A 341 16.86 29.43 3.78
C GLU A 341 18.17 28.97 3.15
N ARG A 342 19.29 29.61 3.51
CA ARG A 342 20.62 29.25 3.03
C ARG A 342 20.99 27.84 3.47
N GLU A 343 20.83 27.51 4.75
CA GLU A 343 21.16 26.20 5.31
C GLU A 343 20.27 25.08 4.72
N LEU A 344 18.97 25.36 4.49
CA LEU A 344 18.06 24.40 3.85
C LEU A 344 18.44 24.10 2.38
N ARG A 345 18.87 25.13 1.63
CA ARG A 345 19.32 24.97 0.24
C ARG A 345 20.69 24.30 0.17
N HIS A 346 21.63 24.78 0.99
CA HIS A 346 23.01 24.34 1.04
C HIS A 346 23.38 24.02 2.48
N LYS A 347 23.39 22.72 2.83
CA LYS A 347 23.76 22.25 4.15
C LYS A 347 25.24 22.51 4.42
N THR A 348 25.56 23.67 5.00
CA THR A 348 26.92 24.02 5.43
C THR A 348 27.17 23.60 6.89
N GLY A 349 26.12 23.20 7.61
CA GLY A 349 26.18 22.85 9.02
C GLY A 349 26.16 24.09 9.93
N GLU A 350 25.68 25.23 9.42
CA GLU A 350 25.52 26.44 10.20
C GLU A 350 24.46 26.20 11.29
N TYR A 351 24.75 26.65 12.52
CA TYR A 351 23.82 26.46 13.63
C TYR A 351 22.59 27.35 13.44
N VAL A 352 21.43 26.71 13.26
CA VAL A 352 20.13 27.37 13.21
C VAL A 352 19.40 27.14 14.54
N PRO A 353 18.99 28.21 15.24
CA PRO A 353 18.45 28.14 16.60
C PRO A 353 17.03 27.57 16.69
N ILE A 354 16.26 27.64 15.61
CA ILE A 354 14.83 27.35 15.58
C ILE A 354 14.58 26.34 14.45
N SER A 355 13.70 25.36 14.69
CA SER A 355 13.25 24.47 13.63
C SER A 355 12.58 25.27 12.50
N PRO A 356 12.83 24.96 11.21
CA PRO A 356 12.26 25.72 10.11
C PRO A 356 10.73 25.83 10.23
N PRO A 357 10.16 27.04 10.33
CA PRO A 357 8.72 27.22 10.40
C PRO A 357 8.03 26.73 9.12
N SER A 358 6.78 26.29 9.26
CA SER A 358 5.95 25.90 8.11
C SER A 358 5.66 27.11 7.23
N LEU A 359 5.62 26.92 5.91
CA LEU A 359 5.17 27.94 4.97
C LEU A 359 3.66 28.09 5.11
N VAL A 360 3.15 29.25 5.46
CA VAL A 360 1.70 29.51 5.58
C VAL A 360 1.31 30.61 4.61
N GLY A 361 0.17 30.45 3.95
CA GLY A 361 -0.36 31.49 3.05
C GLY A 361 -1.87 31.46 2.92
N SER A 362 -2.46 32.61 2.63
CA SER A 362 -3.87 32.75 2.23
C SER A 362 -3.95 32.88 0.73
N ALA A 363 -4.95 32.26 0.09
CA ALA A 363 -5.11 32.29 -1.36
C ALA A 363 -6.54 32.66 -1.78
N ILE A 364 -6.64 33.39 -2.89
CA ILE A 364 -7.86 33.61 -3.66
C ILE A 364 -7.62 33.07 -5.07
N ILE A 365 -8.43 32.10 -5.47
CA ILE A 365 -8.37 31.44 -6.77
C ILE A 365 -9.62 31.86 -7.53
N TYR A 366 -9.43 32.56 -8.64
CA TYR A 366 -10.50 33.08 -9.49
C TYR A 366 -10.47 32.40 -10.85
N SER A 367 -11.63 31.96 -11.32
CA SER A 367 -11.79 31.46 -12.69
C SER A 367 -12.67 32.43 -13.50
N PRO A 368 -12.10 33.13 -14.50
CA PRO A 368 -12.84 34.13 -15.26
C PRO A 368 -13.87 33.52 -16.21
N ASP A 369 -13.62 32.33 -16.75
CA ASP A 369 -14.49 31.65 -17.71
C ASP A 369 -15.59 30.83 -17.03
N CYS A 370 -15.25 30.10 -15.97
CA CYS A 370 -16.23 29.33 -15.20
C CYS A 370 -16.92 30.15 -14.09
N SER A 371 -16.53 31.42 -13.91
CA SER A 371 -17.19 32.40 -13.04
C SER A 371 -17.37 31.91 -11.60
N PHE A 372 -16.27 31.48 -10.97
CA PHE A 372 -16.27 31.17 -9.54
C PHE A 372 -15.01 31.68 -8.85
N VAL A 373 -15.15 31.96 -7.56
CA VAL A 373 -14.05 32.37 -6.69
C VAL A 373 -13.94 31.36 -5.56
N LEU A 374 -12.74 30.84 -5.34
CA LEU A 374 -12.41 29.99 -4.20
C LEU A 374 -11.49 30.78 -3.26
N SER A 375 -11.73 30.67 -1.97
CA SER A 375 -10.92 31.32 -0.94
C SER A 375 -10.37 30.30 0.04
N THR A 376 -9.10 30.48 0.35
CA THR A 376 -8.34 29.71 1.33
C THR A 376 -7.80 30.69 2.37
N GLU A 377 -8.21 30.52 3.61
CA GLU A 377 -7.80 31.43 4.70
C GLU A 377 -6.41 31.08 5.25
N ALA A 378 -6.06 29.80 5.37
CA ALA A 378 -4.77 29.36 5.88
C ALA A 378 -4.36 28.02 5.23
N ALA A 379 -3.63 28.09 4.12
CA ALA A 379 -2.91 26.94 3.59
C ALA A 379 -1.60 26.77 4.34
N THR A 380 -1.39 25.56 4.85
CA THR A 380 -0.14 25.16 5.49
C THR A 380 0.71 24.37 4.52
N GLY A 381 2.01 24.62 4.55
CA GLY A 381 2.95 24.07 3.60
C GLY A 381 4.29 23.76 4.20
N LEU A 382 5.04 22.94 3.46
CA LEU A 382 6.40 22.57 3.79
C LEU A 382 7.31 23.01 2.65
N LYS A 383 8.47 23.59 2.99
CA LYS A 383 9.51 23.86 1.99
C LYS A 383 9.96 22.56 1.32
N LEU A 384 10.21 22.63 0.02
CA LEU A 384 10.54 21.46 -0.78
C LEU A 384 11.83 20.78 -0.28
N GLU A 385 12.80 21.56 0.19
CA GLU A 385 14.05 21.07 0.76
C GLU A 385 13.82 20.27 2.06
N SER A 386 12.97 20.79 2.95
CA SER A 386 12.60 20.11 4.19
C SER A 386 11.79 18.83 3.91
N TYR A 387 10.97 18.83 2.86
CA TYR A 387 10.26 17.64 2.41
C TYR A 387 11.22 16.51 2.02
N PHE A 388 12.28 16.80 1.25
CA PHE A 388 13.27 15.79 0.88
C PHE A 388 14.02 15.21 2.09
N ASP A 389 14.30 16.04 3.09
CA ASP A 389 14.89 15.59 4.36
C ASP A 389 13.94 14.67 5.13
N LYS A 390 12.65 15.01 5.16
CA LYS A 390 11.61 14.16 5.75
C LYS A 390 11.52 12.80 5.06
N VAL A 391 11.60 12.77 3.72
CA VAL A 391 11.63 11.52 2.92
C VAL A 391 12.87 10.69 3.25
N SER A 392 14.05 11.31 3.32
CA SER A 392 15.30 10.62 3.69
C SER A 392 15.22 10.04 5.10
N ASN A 393 14.73 10.81 6.07
CA ASN A 393 14.54 10.34 7.45
C ASN A 393 13.54 9.18 7.54
N PHE A 394 12.46 9.23 6.77
CA PHE A 394 11.52 8.11 6.68
C PHE A 394 12.17 6.86 6.10
N ALA A 395 12.96 6.99 5.03
CA ALA A 395 13.68 5.86 4.43
C ALA A 395 14.67 5.24 5.44
N LEU A 396 15.39 6.06 6.21
CA LEU A 396 16.29 5.59 7.29
C LEU A 396 15.52 4.87 8.41
N ASN A 397 14.37 5.39 8.84
CA ASN A 397 13.52 4.71 9.81
C ASN A 397 12.95 3.40 9.26
N ALA A 398 12.60 3.36 7.97
CA ALA A 398 12.20 2.13 7.30
C ALA A 398 13.33 1.09 7.29
N CYS A 399 14.59 1.48 7.07
CA CYS A 399 15.73 0.58 7.21
C CYS A 399 15.81 -0.05 8.61
N LEU A 400 15.56 0.73 9.67
CA LEU A 400 15.54 0.22 11.04
C LEU A 400 14.40 -0.80 11.26
N ILE A 401 13.19 -0.49 10.78
CA ILE A 401 12.05 -1.41 10.88
C ILE A 401 12.35 -2.71 10.14
N VAL A 402 12.86 -2.63 8.91
CA VAL A 402 13.23 -3.80 8.10
C VAL A 402 14.36 -4.59 8.75
N ALA A 403 15.32 -3.94 9.44
CA ALA A 403 16.34 -4.64 10.22
C ALA A 403 15.73 -5.46 11.37
N PHE A 404 14.71 -4.94 12.06
CA PHE A 404 13.95 -5.71 13.05
C PHE A 404 13.18 -6.88 12.41
N GLU A 405 12.58 -6.68 11.24
CA GLU A 405 11.91 -7.77 10.50
C GLU A 405 12.89 -8.87 10.09
N ILE A 406 14.09 -8.51 9.61
CA ILE A 406 15.18 -9.45 9.33
C ILE A 406 15.57 -10.21 10.60
N TYR A 407 15.74 -9.50 11.73
CA TYR A 407 16.08 -10.13 13.00
C TYR A 407 15.06 -11.19 13.42
N PHE A 408 13.76 -10.85 13.38
CA PHE A 408 12.70 -11.79 13.72
C PHE A 408 12.64 -12.97 12.74
N MET A 409 12.79 -12.71 11.43
CA MET A 409 12.82 -13.75 10.40
C MET A 409 13.98 -14.73 10.61
N VAL A 410 15.20 -14.23 10.84
CA VAL A 410 16.38 -15.06 11.09
C VAL A 410 16.21 -15.90 12.36
N ARG A 411 15.69 -15.30 13.44
CA ARG A 411 15.43 -16.01 14.70
C ARG A 411 14.40 -17.13 14.52
N GLN A 412 13.34 -16.87 13.75
CA GLN A 412 12.34 -17.88 13.40
C GLN A 412 12.93 -19.00 12.53
N MET A 413 13.79 -18.67 11.54
CA MET A 413 14.47 -19.66 10.70
C MET A 413 15.43 -20.56 11.48
N LYS A 414 16.20 -20.00 12.42
CA LYS A 414 17.16 -20.75 13.25
C LYS A 414 16.46 -21.82 14.08
N GLU A 415 15.31 -21.46 14.63
CA GLU A 415 14.54 -22.29 15.56
C GLU A 415 13.67 -23.32 14.86
N SER A 416 13.19 -22.99 13.66
CA SER A 416 12.48 -23.93 12.79
C SER A 416 13.42 -24.79 11.93
N SER A 417 14.69 -24.95 12.32
CA SER A 417 15.70 -25.66 11.52
C SER A 417 15.46 -27.17 11.37
N THR A 418 14.64 -27.79 12.23
CA THR A 418 14.33 -29.23 12.13
C THR A 418 13.16 -29.50 11.17
N PRO A 419 13.15 -30.63 10.43
CA PRO A 419 12.04 -30.98 9.54
C PRO A 419 10.69 -31.06 10.26
N SER A 420 10.66 -31.55 11.51
CA SER A 420 9.44 -31.63 12.31
C SER A 420 8.81 -30.25 12.57
N THR A 421 9.61 -29.27 13.02
CA THR A 421 9.15 -27.90 13.30
C THR A 421 8.75 -27.18 12.02
N LEU A 422 9.53 -27.37 10.95
CA LEU A 422 9.32 -26.70 9.68
C LEU A 422 8.06 -27.22 8.94
N SER A 423 7.68 -28.47 9.20
CA SER A 423 6.41 -29.05 8.74
C SER A 423 5.19 -28.39 9.39
N ARG A 424 5.32 -27.69 10.52
CA ARG A 424 4.21 -27.00 11.19
C ARG A 424 3.98 -25.59 10.63
N VAL A 425 4.98 -24.99 10.00
CA VAL A 425 4.92 -23.64 9.43
C VAL A 425 4.18 -23.62 8.10
N SER A 426 3.31 -22.64 7.91
CA SER A 426 2.56 -22.45 6.66
C SER A 426 3.41 -21.80 5.59
N PHE A 427 3.54 -22.49 4.45
CA PHE A 427 4.21 -21.97 3.26
C PHE A 427 3.58 -20.65 2.79
N TRP A 428 2.25 -20.55 2.85
CA TRP A 428 1.51 -19.38 2.36
C TRP A 428 1.65 -18.16 3.27
N THR A 429 1.76 -18.33 4.59
CA THR A 429 2.03 -17.20 5.50
C THR A 429 3.38 -16.55 5.19
N ILE A 430 4.45 -17.35 5.09
CA ILE A 430 5.78 -16.83 4.72
C ILE A 430 5.78 -16.29 3.28
N GLY A 431 5.02 -16.91 2.38
CA GLY A 431 4.81 -16.43 1.01
C GLY A 431 4.14 -15.07 0.93
N ILE A 432 3.05 -14.83 1.68
CA ILE A 432 2.37 -13.52 1.73
C ILE A 432 3.30 -12.46 2.34
N ILE A 433 3.97 -12.76 3.45
CA ILE A 433 4.95 -11.87 4.07
C ILE A 433 6.02 -11.45 3.05
N SER A 434 6.66 -12.44 2.39
CA SER A 434 7.72 -12.18 1.40
C SER A 434 7.20 -11.44 0.16
N LEU A 435 5.97 -11.71 -0.27
CA LEU A 435 5.31 -11.01 -1.37
C LEU A 435 5.06 -9.53 -1.04
N LEU A 436 4.59 -9.24 0.18
CA LEU A 436 4.38 -7.89 0.67
C LEU A 436 5.69 -7.09 0.73
N ASP A 437 6.76 -7.73 1.21
CA ASP A 437 8.09 -7.11 1.24
C ASP A 437 8.59 -6.81 -0.19
N GLY A 438 8.22 -7.64 -1.16
CA GLY A 438 8.47 -7.40 -2.57
C GLY A 438 7.77 -6.15 -3.13
N TYR A 439 6.52 -5.84 -2.75
CA TYR A 439 5.90 -4.57 -3.15
C TYR A 439 6.63 -3.37 -2.53
N VAL A 440 7.06 -3.49 -1.27
CA VAL A 440 7.82 -2.43 -0.59
C VAL A 440 9.14 -2.14 -1.34
N VAL A 441 9.83 -3.18 -1.84
CA VAL A 441 11.01 -3.01 -2.73
C VAL A 441 10.66 -2.19 -3.97
N ILE A 442 9.59 -2.54 -4.68
CA ILE A 442 9.18 -1.81 -5.90
C ILE A 442 8.85 -0.36 -5.58
N ILE A 443 8.11 -0.11 -4.49
CA ILE A 443 7.75 1.25 -4.06
C ILE A 443 9.00 2.08 -3.78
N PHE A 444 9.98 1.54 -3.05
CA PHE A 444 11.22 2.27 -2.76
C PHE A 444 12.07 2.51 -4.02
N ILE A 445 12.18 1.54 -4.93
CA ILE A 445 12.92 1.72 -6.19
C ILE A 445 12.26 2.78 -7.07
N VAL A 446 10.95 2.69 -7.29
CA VAL A 446 10.20 3.68 -8.08
C VAL A 446 10.33 5.07 -7.45
N THR A 447 10.15 5.18 -6.13
CA THR A 447 10.30 6.47 -5.44
C THR A 447 11.74 7.01 -5.53
N ALA A 448 12.75 6.15 -5.44
CA ALA A 448 14.15 6.55 -5.60
C ALA A 448 14.45 7.11 -7.00
N THR A 449 13.78 6.59 -8.04
CA THR A 449 13.92 7.12 -9.41
C THR A 449 13.19 8.45 -9.61
N LEU A 450 12.12 8.70 -8.85
CA LEU A 450 11.34 9.94 -8.95
C LEU A 450 11.91 11.08 -8.10
N VAL A 451 12.64 10.75 -7.03
CA VAL A 451 13.16 11.72 -6.04
C VAL A 451 14.69 11.62 -5.97
N GLU A 452 15.36 12.24 -6.93
CA GLU A 452 16.83 12.16 -7.08
C GLU A 452 17.57 12.61 -5.82
N ARG A 453 17.12 13.70 -5.17
CA ARG A 453 17.79 14.27 -3.99
C ARG A 453 17.79 13.36 -2.76
N SER A 454 16.81 12.47 -2.63
CA SER A 454 16.68 11.49 -1.53
C SER A 454 16.95 10.05 -1.97
N SER A 455 17.41 9.85 -3.21
CA SER A 455 17.56 8.54 -3.84
C SER A 455 18.48 7.59 -3.06
N LEU A 456 19.59 8.08 -2.50
CA LEU A 456 20.55 7.25 -1.76
C LEU A 456 19.92 6.57 -0.55
N ALA A 457 19.13 7.29 0.24
CA ALA A 457 18.44 6.72 1.41
C ALA A 457 17.35 5.72 1.00
N LEU A 458 16.62 6.01 -0.08
CA LEU A 458 15.57 5.14 -0.62
C LEU A 458 16.13 3.85 -1.23
N VAL A 459 17.26 3.92 -1.93
CA VAL A 459 17.98 2.75 -2.47
C VAL A 459 18.52 1.89 -1.33
N ALA A 460 19.03 2.49 -0.25
CA ALA A 460 19.43 1.74 0.93
C ALA A 460 18.24 0.97 1.54
N ALA A 461 17.07 1.62 1.70
CA ALA A 461 15.85 0.94 2.17
C ALA A 461 15.43 -0.20 1.23
N ALA A 462 15.45 0.04 -0.08
CA ALA A 462 15.18 -0.99 -1.08
C ALA A 462 16.14 -2.19 -0.98
N PHE A 463 17.43 -1.95 -0.71
CA PHE A 463 18.42 -3.01 -0.50
C PHE A 463 18.08 -3.87 0.72
N PHE A 464 17.78 -3.27 1.87
CA PHE A 464 17.37 -4.03 3.06
C PHE A 464 16.10 -4.85 2.82
N CYS A 465 15.09 -4.27 2.16
CA CYS A 465 13.87 -4.99 1.79
C CYS A 465 14.16 -6.13 0.80
N THR A 466 15.11 -5.95 -0.13
CA THR A 466 15.54 -6.99 -1.08
C THR A 466 16.24 -8.14 -0.37
N VAL A 467 17.07 -7.84 0.63
CA VAL A 467 17.70 -8.87 1.49
C VAL A 467 16.63 -9.63 2.29
N LEU A 468 15.65 -8.93 2.87
CA LEU A 468 14.55 -9.56 3.61
C LEU A 468 13.70 -10.47 2.70
N ALA A 469 13.19 -9.96 1.59
CA ALA A 469 12.29 -10.70 0.70
C ALA A 469 13.03 -11.76 -0.12
N GLY A 470 14.11 -11.35 -0.80
CA GLY A 470 14.83 -12.15 -1.80
C GLY A 470 15.79 -13.17 -1.20
N PHE A 471 16.47 -12.85 -0.09
CA PHE A 471 17.40 -13.79 0.53
C PHE A 471 16.73 -14.59 1.64
N PHE A 472 16.24 -13.94 2.70
CA PHE A 472 15.69 -14.65 3.85
C PHE A 472 14.31 -15.27 3.57
N GLY A 473 13.38 -14.49 3.00
CA GLY A 473 12.02 -14.93 2.67
C GLY A 473 12.01 -16.13 1.73
N ILE A 474 12.62 -16.01 0.54
CA ILE A 474 12.69 -17.09 -0.44
C ILE A 474 13.45 -18.32 0.10
N ARG A 475 14.56 -18.12 0.83
CA ARG A 475 15.29 -19.24 1.44
C ARG A 475 14.42 -19.98 2.44
N TYR A 476 13.66 -19.26 3.27
CA TYR A 476 12.78 -19.89 4.24
C TYR A 476 11.65 -20.65 3.54
N MET A 477 11.04 -20.08 2.51
CA MET A 477 10.06 -20.75 1.66
C MET A 477 10.62 -22.02 1.02
N LEU A 478 11.86 -22.00 0.51
CA LEU A 478 12.52 -23.16 -0.09
C LEU A 478 12.72 -24.28 0.94
N MET A 479 13.16 -23.95 2.15
CA MET A 479 13.29 -24.91 3.23
C MET A 479 11.93 -25.56 3.50
N ILE A 480 10.87 -24.74 3.66
CA ILE A 480 9.50 -25.20 3.96
C ILE A 480 8.99 -26.10 2.84
N TYR A 481 9.21 -25.69 1.59
CA TYR A 481 8.79 -26.43 0.41
C TYR A 481 9.43 -27.82 0.34
N ARG A 482 10.74 -27.92 0.61
CA ARG A 482 11.46 -29.21 0.58
C ARG A 482 10.91 -30.23 1.57
N VAL A 483 10.59 -29.78 2.79
CA VAL A 483 10.03 -30.67 3.83
C VAL A 483 8.59 -31.07 3.50
N GLN A 484 7.81 -30.17 2.89
CA GLN A 484 6.40 -30.42 2.54
C GLN A 484 6.20 -31.15 1.20
N LEU A 485 7.26 -31.33 0.41
CA LEU A 485 7.18 -31.94 -0.92
C LEU A 485 6.60 -33.36 -0.92
N PRO A 486 7.00 -34.29 -0.01
CA PRO A 486 6.43 -35.64 0.02
C PRO A 486 4.92 -35.64 0.25
N GLU A 487 4.45 -34.72 1.08
CA GLU A 487 3.05 -34.59 1.47
C GLU A 487 2.20 -34.05 0.31
N ARG A 488 2.72 -33.06 -0.42
CA ARG A 488 2.07 -32.53 -1.63
C ARG A 488 1.94 -33.59 -2.71
N ARG A 489 2.97 -34.45 -2.86
CA ARG A 489 2.92 -35.57 -3.81
C ARG A 489 1.92 -36.63 -3.38
N ALA A 490 1.89 -36.99 -2.10
CA ALA A 490 0.89 -37.93 -1.58
C ALA A 490 -0.54 -37.44 -1.84
N ALA A 491 -0.81 -36.14 -1.61
CA ALA A 491 -2.10 -35.53 -1.92
C ALA A 491 -2.41 -35.54 -3.43
N GLN A 492 -1.40 -35.29 -4.28
CA GLN A 492 -1.58 -35.32 -5.74
C GLN A 492 -1.85 -36.73 -6.28
N VAL A 493 -1.19 -37.75 -5.73
CA VAL A 493 -1.45 -39.16 -6.07
C VAL A 493 -2.85 -39.59 -5.64
N GLN A 494 -3.35 -39.07 -4.51
CA GLN A 494 -4.73 -39.33 -4.06
C GLN A 494 -5.79 -38.58 -4.88
N ALA A 495 -5.46 -37.40 -5.43
CA ALA A 495 -6.38 -36.59 -6.22
C ALA A 495 -6.48 -37.01 -7.70
N SER A 496 -5.47 -37.69 -8.23
CA SER A 496 -5.51 -38.24 -9.60
C SER A 496 -6.32 -39.54 -9.63
N PRO A 497 -7.37 -39.66 -10.47
CA PRO A 497 -8.04 -40.94 -10.68
C PRO A 497 -7.03 -41.98 -11.19
N PRO A 498 -7.18 -43.28 -10.86
CA PRO A 498 -6.22 -44.31 -11.28
C PRO A 498 -6.17 -44.36 -12.81
N GLN A 499 -5.14 -43.74 -13.37
CA GLN A 499 -4.93 -43.72 -14.81
C GLN A 499 -4.39 -45.11 -15.18
N ARG A 500 -5.24 -45.92 -15.82
CA ARG A 500 -4.88 -47.27 -16.29
C ARG A 500 -3.59 -47.18 -17.08
N SER A 501 -2.56 -47.95 -16.67
CA SER A 501 -1.30 -47.94 -17.38
C SER A 501 -1.52 -48.41 -18.83
N PRO A 502 -0.80 -47.86 -19.83
CA PRO A 502 -0.89 -48.32 -21.22
C PRO A 502 -0.63 -49.83 -21.35
N ALA A 503 0.20 -50.38 -20.47
CA ALA A 503 0.47 -51.81 -20.37
C ALA A 503 -0.75 -52.62 -19.88
N ALA A 504 -1.51 -52.11 -18.91
CA ALA A 504 -2.75 -52.74 -18.45
C ALA A 504 -3.84 -52.71 -19.53
N ALA A 505 -3.97 -51.60 -20.27
CA ALA A 505 -4.88 -51.50 -21.41
C ALA A 505 -4.46 -52.41 -22.58
N ALA A 506 -3.16 -52.57 -22.83
CA ALA A 506 -2.63 -53.49 -23.84
C ALA A 506 -2.82 -54.97 -23.44
N ALA A 507 -2.67 -55.30 -22.15
CA ALA A 507 -2.91 -56.63 -21.61
C ALA A 507 -4.40 -57.00 -21.65
N GLU A 508 -5.31 -56.07 -21.32
CA GLU A 508 -6.76 -56.26 -21.49
C GLU A 508 -7.15 -56.43 -22.97
N ALA A 509 -6.56 -55.65 -23.87
CA ALA A 509 -6.80 -55.78 -25.32
C ALA A 509 -6.25 -57.11 -25.88
N ALA A 510 -5.13 -57.61 -25.35
CA ALA A 510 -4.58 -58.91 -25.70
C ALA A 510 -5.44 -60.07 -25.15
N ALA A 511 -5.94 -59.95 -23.92
CA ALA A 511 -6.84 -60.92 -23.31
C ALA A 511 -8.22 -60.97 -24.00
N ALA A 512 -8.73 -59.82 -24.44
CA ALA A 512 -9.96 -59.72 -25.23
C ALA A 512 -9.81 -60.34 -26.62
N ARG A 513 -8.63 -60.19 -27.25
CA ARG A 513 -8.30 -60.86 -28.53
C ARG A 513 -8.17 -62.37 -28.39
N ALA A 514 -7.55 -62.86 -27.31
CA ALA A 514 -7.43 -64.30 -27.04
C ALA A 514 -8.79 -64.97 -26.79
N SER A 515 -9.73 -64.27 -26.15
CA SER A 515 -11.09 -64.77 -25.93
C SER A 515 -11.93 -64.85 -27.22
N ALA A 516 -11.59 -64.07 -28.24
CA ALA A 516 -12.29 -64.06 -29.53
C ALA A 516 -11.84 -65.19 -30.49
N THR A 517 -10.64 -65.75 -30.31
CA THR A 517 -10.07 -66.80 -31.19
C THR A 517 -10.17 -68.22 -30.64
N GLY A 518 -10.80 -68.43 -29.47
CA GLY A 518 -11.08 -69.78 -28.95
C GLY A 518 -9.85 -70.62 -28.59
N THR A 519 -8.68 -70.01 -28.40
CA THR A 519 -7.46 -70.69 -27.97
C THR A 519 -7.32 -70.62 -26.44
N LEU A 520 -7.01 -71.77 -25.82
CA LEU A 520 -6.81 -71.89 -24.37
C LEU A 520 -5.71 -70.94 -23.87
N PRO A 521 -5.90 -70.26 -22.71
CA PRO A 521 -4.90 -69.36 -22.14
C PRO A 521 -3.67 -70.13 -21.61
N PRO A 522 -2.44 -69.60 -21.75
CA PRO A 522 -1.25 -70.20 -21.16
C PRO A 522 -1.24 -70.11 -19.61
N PRO A 523 -0.48 -70.98 -18.91
CA PRO A 523 -0.51 -71.08 -17.46
C PRO A 523 0.03 -69.83 -16.76
N ALA A 524 -0.67 -69.41 -15.71
CA ALA A 524 -0.39 -68.24 -14.88
C ALA A 524 0.80 -68.45 -13.91
N THR A 525 1.99 -68.77 -14.43
CA THR A 525 3.22 -68.89 -13.60
C THR A 525 4.37 -67.98 -14.05
N ALA A 526 4.12 -66.99 -14.91
CA ALA A 526 5.05 -65.88 -15.07
C ALA A 526 4.85 -64.91 -13.90
N ARG A 527 5.60 -65.14 -12.80
CA ARG A 527 5.95 -64.10 -11.83
C ARG A 527 6.42 -62.88 -12.61
N THR A 528 5.57 -61.86 -12.70
CA THR A 528 6.06 -60.50 -12.80
C THR A 528 6.57 -60.20 -11.40
N ASP A 529 7.89 -60.26 -11.22
CA ASP A 529 8.52 -59.65 -10.06
C ASP A 529 7.92 -58.24 -9.92
N PRO A 530 7.50 -57.81 -8.72
CA PRO A 530 7.15 -56.42 -8.52
C PRO A 530 8.40 -55.64 -8.85
N THR A 531 8.42 -54.95 -10.00
CA THR A 531 9.42 -53.93 -10.24
C THR A 531 9.34 -53.02 -9.01
N PRO A 532 10.43 -52.90 -8.23
CA PRO A 532 10.40 -52.00 -7.10
C PRO A 532 9.98 -50.66 -7.67
N ILE A 533 8.92 -50.07 -7.11
CA ILE A 533 8.68 -48.64 -7.25
C ILE A 533 9.95 -48.02 -6.72
N ASN A 534 10.87 -47.75 -7.63
CA ASN A 534 12.11 -47.08 -7.33
C ASN A 534 11.66 -45.63 -7.11
N THR A 535 11.18 -45.34 -5.91
CA THR A 535 11.19 -44.01 -5.32
C THR A 535 12.65 -43.62 -5.16
N THR A 536 13.36 -43.47 -6.28
CA THR A 536 14.58 -42.72 -6.32
C THR A 536 14.20 -41.30 -5.90
N PRO A 537 14.85 -40.73 -4.85
CA PRO A 537 14.66 -39.33 -4.55
C PRO A 537 14.95 -38.57 -5.84
N PRO A 538 14.06 -37.65 -6.24
CA PRO A 538 14.14 -37.05 -7.55
C PRO A 538 15.46 -36.28 -7.64
N PRO A 539 16.11 -36.25 -8.82
CA PRO A 539 17.38 -35.54 -8.95
C PRO A 539 17.18 -34.08 -8.53
N ALA A 540 18.14 -33.50 -7.82
CA ALA A 540 18.04 -32.17 -7.22
C ALA A 540 17.62 -31.06 -8.22
N THR A 541 17.80 -31.31 -9.52
CA THR A 541 17.33 -30.49 -10.64
C THR A 541 15.81 -30.31 -10.67
N THR A 542 15.03 -31.38 -10.44
CA THR A 542 13.56 -31.34 -10.48
C THR A 542 12.96 -30.50 -9.34
N ILE A 543 13.48 -30.62 -8.11
CA ILE A 543 13.03 -29.81 -6.97
C ILE A 543 13.27 -28.32 -7.23
N ARG A 544 14.41 -27.98 -7.83
CA ARG A 544 14.74 -26.60 -8.22
C ARG A 544 13.80 -26.09 -9.31
N GLN A 545 13.46 -26.91 -10.30
CA GLN A 545 12.53 -26.55 -11.38
C GLN A 545 11.10 -26.34 -10.85
N ASP A 546 10.59 -27.25 -10.02
CA ASP A 546 9.26 -27.14 -9.42
C ASP A 546 9.16 -25.89 -8.53
N PHE A 547 10.17 -25.64 -7.69
CA PHE A 547 10.21 -24.46 -6.83
C PHE A 547 10.37 -23.16 -7.62
N SER A 548 11.21 -23.16 -8.65
CA SER A 548 11.37 -22.02 -9.57
C SER A 548 10.04 -21.67 -10.24
N SER A 549 9.28 -22.67 -10.69
CA SER A 549 7.96 -22.43 -11.29
C SER A 549 6.98 -21.75 -10.32
N ILE A 550 7.04 -22.08 -9.03
CA ILE A 550 6.21 -21.47 -8.00
C ILE A 550 6.65 -20.02 -7.78
N ILE A 551 7.95 -19.77 -7.60
CA ILE A 551 8.48 -18.41 -7.42
C ILE A 551 8.12 -17.52 -8.61
N THR A 552 8.26 -18.01 -9.85
CA THR A 552 7.87 -17.26 -11.04
C THR A 552 6.40 -16.85 -11.01
N ARG A 553 5.50 -17.73 -10.53
CA ARG A 553 4.08 -17.37 -10.34
C ARG A 553 3.88 -16.30 -9.26
N PHE A 554 4.64 -16.33 -8.17
CA PHE A 554 4.62 -15.28 -7.15
C PHE A 554 5.06 -13.93 -7.72
N TYR A 555 6.15 -13.88 -8.50
CA TYR A 555 6.59 -12.64 -9.13
C TYR A 555 5.61 -12.13 -10.19
N MET A 556 5.04 -13.02 -11.01
CA MET A 556 3.99 -12.63 -11.96
C MET A 556 2.77 -12.07 -11.23
N PHE A 557 2.34 -12.71 -10.13
CA PHE A 557 1.26 -12.20 -9.30
C PHE A 557 1.61 -10.82 -8.74
N LEU A 558 2.81 -10.64 -8.17
CA LEU A 558 3.31 -9.38 -7.64
C LEU A 558 3.22 -8.26 -8.69
N VAL A 559 3.77 -8.48 -9.87
CA VAL A 559 3.80 -7.48 -10.95
C VAL A 559 2.40 -7.17 -11.47
N ILE A 560 1.59 -8.19 -11.78
CA ILE A 560 0.24 -8.00 -12.33
C ILE A 560 -0.65 -7.24 -11.33
N THR A 561 -0.67 -7.67 -10.08
CA THR A 561 -1.47 -6.99 -9.05
C THR A 561 -0.91 -5.62 -8.68
N GLY A 562 0.41 -5.40 -8.78
CA GLY A 562 1.02 -4.08 -8.67
C GLY A 562 0.49 -3.11 -9.73
N PHE A 563 0.46 -3.53 -10.99
CA PHE A 563 -0.15 -2.74 -12.07
C PHE A 563 -1.65 -2.52 -11.86
N LEU A 564 -2.40 -3.53 -11.39
CA LEU A 564 -3.82 -3.37 -11.07
C LEU A 564 -4.06 -2.38 -9.92
N LEU A 565 -3.20 -2.37 -8.90
CA LEU A 565 -3.28 -1.42 -7.79
C LEU A 565 -2.95 0.01 -8.24
N ILE A 566 -1.96 0.18 -9.13
CA ILE A 566 -1.64 1.49 -9.72
C ILE A 566 -2.81 1.96 -10.61
N TYR A 567 -3.33 1.08 -11.46
CA TYR A 567 -4.50 1.36 -12.29
C TYR A 567 -5.75 1.68 -11.45
N SER A 568 -5.88 1.10 -10.25
CA SER A 568 -6.99 1.45 -9.35
C SER A 568 -7.04 2.94 -8.96
N ILE A 569 -5.93 3.66 -9.08
CA ILE A 569 -5.84 5.10 -8.78
C ILE A 569 -6.61 5.93 -9.82
N SER A 570 -6.70 5.47 -11.07
CA SER A 570 -7.44 6.14 -12.15
C SER A 570 -8.94 5.82 -12.17
N LEU A 571 -9.38 4.81 -11.40
CA LEU A 571 -10.79 4.44 -11.31
C LEU A 571 -11.62 5.46 -10.51
N PRO A 572 -12.95 5.51 -10.72
CA PRO A 572 -13.86 6.32 -9.91
C PRO A 572 -13.67 6.07 -8.42
N LEU A 573 -13.87 7.10 -7.61
CA LEU A 573 -13.50 7.13 -6.18
C LEU A 573 -14.07 5.98 -5.37
N PHE A 574 -15.32 5.62 -5.63
CA PHE A 574 -15.96 4.50 -4.95
C PHE A 574 -15.21 3.20 -5.20
N LEU A 575 -14.91 2.90 -6.48
CA LEU A 575 -14.24 1.68 -6.88
C LEU A 575 -12.77 1.66 -6.46
N ARG A 576 -12.06 2.80 -6.62
CA ARG A 576 -10.70 3.00 -6.11
C ARG A 576 -10.63 2.69 -4.61
N ASN A 577 -11.46 3.33 -3.81
CA ASN A 577 -11.47 3.15 -2.35
C ASN A 577 -11.84 1.72 -1.97
N LEU A 578 -12.79 1.09 -2.67
CA LEU A 578 -13.18 -0.29 -2.44
C LEU A 578 -12.00 -1.25 -2.69
N ILE A 579 -11.35 -1.15 -3.86
CA ILE A 579 -10.22 -2.00 -4.24
C ILE A 579 -9.06 -1.80 -3.26
N GLN A 580 -8.71 -0.56 -2.92
CA GLN A 580 -7.60 -0.26 -2.00
C GLN A 580 -7.88 -0.79 -0.58
N ARG A 581 -9.12 -0.68 -0.09
CA ARG A 581 -9.52 -1.23 1.21
C ARG A 581 -9.49 -2.75 1.24
N ILE A 582 -9.97 -3.40 0.18
CA ILE A 582 -9.90 -4.87 0.03
C ILE A 582 -8.43 -5.31 -0.01
N ALA A 583 -7.58 -4.64 -0.79
CA ALA A 583 -6.16 -4.93 -0.88
C ALA A 583 -5.46 -4.78 0.48
N LEU A 584 -5.77 -3.72 1.24
CA LEU A 584 -5.24 -3.51 2.61
C LEU A 584 -5.72 -4.61 3.57
N PHE A 585 -6.99 -5.01 3.50
CA PHE A 585 -7.51 -6.10 4.33
C PHE A 585 -6.82 -7.44 4.02
N LEU A 586 -6.65 -7.77 2.73
CA LEU A 586 -5.96 -8.98 2.30
C LEU A 586 -4.48 -8.95 2.68
N SER A 587 -3.80 -7.82 2.55
CA SER A 587 -2.38 -7.69 2.92
C SER A 587 -2.16 -7.87 4.42
N LEU A 588 -3.11 -7.45 5.28
CA LEU A 588 -3.05 -7.64 6.72
C LEU A 588 -3.51 -9.04 7.19
N SER A 589 -3.98 -9.90 6.29
CA SER A 589 -4.49 -11.25 6.61
C SER A 589 -3.40 -12.34 6.59
N PHE A 590 -2.14 -11.98 6.83
CA PHE A 590 -0.98 -12.86 6.64
C PHE A 590 -0.90 -14.04 7.64
N TRP A 591 -1.60 -13.99 8.78
CA TRP A 591 -1.65 -15.11 9.73
C TRP A 591 -2.76 -16.13 9.43
N VAL A 592 -3.77 -15.77 8.62
CA VAL A 592 -4.89 -16.66 8.28
C VAL A 592 -4.43 -18.01 7.71
N PRO A 593 -3.44 -18.10 6.79
CA PRO A 593 -2.96 -19.40 6.31
C PRO A 593 -2.24 -20.24 7.38
N GLN A 594 -1.72 -19.63 8.44
CA GLN A 594 -1.14 -20.37 9.57
C GLN A 594 -2.24 -20.91 10.47
N ILE A 595 -3.28 -20.12 10.75
CA ILE A 595 -4.46 -20.55 11.50
C ILE A 595 -5.07 -21.78 10.82
N TYR A 596 -5.30 -21.70 9.50
CA TYR A 596 -5.79 -22.83 8.70
C TYR A 596 -4.89 -24.06 8.79
N ARG A 597 -3.56 -23.90 8.67
CA ARG A 597 -2.62 -25.02 8.73
C ARG A 597 -2.62 -25.70 10.10
N ASN A 598 -2.66 -24.92 11.18
CA ASN A 598 -2.73 -25.44 12.54
C ASN A 598 -3.96 -26.34 12.69
N THR A 599 -5.12 -25.88 12.22
CA THR A 599 -6.39 -26.62 12.24
C THR A 599 -6.30 -27.92 11.43
N TYR A 600 -5.86 -27.82 10.17
CA TYR A 600 -5.76 -28.95 9.26
C TYR A 600 -4.88 -30.07 9.84
N ARG A 601 -3.69 -29.72 10.34
CA ARG A 601 -2.73 -30.68 10.89
C ARG A 601 -2.94 -31.08 12.33
N ASN A 602 -3.80 -30.37 13.06
CA ASN A 602 -3.89 -30.50 14.50
C ASN A 602 -2.54 -30.28 15.22
N CYS A 603 -1.70 -29.37 14.72
CA CYS A 603 -0.40 -29.07 15.33
C CYS A 603 -0.45 -27.79 16.17
N ARG A 604 0.21 -27.81 17.33
CA ARG A 604 0.45 -26.62 18.17
C ARG A 604 1.86 -26.07 17.94
N LYS A 605 2.10 -24.80 18.31
CA LYS A 605 3.43 -24.16 18.36
C LYS A 605 4.18 -24.18 17.01
N GLY A 606 3.51 -23.75 15.94
CA GLY A 606 4.13 -23.64 14.61
C GLY A 606 5.07 -22.43 14.46
N LEU A 607 4.76 -21.32 15.14
CA LEU A 607 5.51 -20.07 15.09
C LEU A 607 5.89 -19.62 16.49
N LYS A 608 7.01 -18.89 16.62
CA LYS A 608 7.37 -18.25 17.88
C LYS A 608 6.50 -17.01 18.13
N TRP A 609 6.10 -16.80 19.37
CA TRP A 609 5.37 -15.60 19.79
C TRP A 609 6.16 -14.31 19.53
N GLU A 610 7.47 -14.33 19.71
CA GLU A 610 8.37 -13.21 19.38
C GLU A 610 8.30 -12.84 17.89
N PHE A 611 8.21 -13.85 17.01
CA PHE A 611 8.06 -13.63 15.57
C PHE A 611 6.66 -13.11 15.24
N VAL A 612 5.61 -13.66 15.85
CA VAL A 612 4.22 -13.24 15.64
C VAL A 612 4.02 -11.80 16.06
N PHE A 613 4.40 -11.42 17.29
CA PHE A 613 4.28 -10.04 17.77
C PHE A 613 5.23 -9.10 17.05
N GLY A 614 6.48 -9.51 16.79
CA GLY A 614 7.48 -8.70 16.11
C GLY A 614 7.06 -8.29 14.70
N ILE A 615 6.73 -9.26 13.85
CA ILE A 615 6.29 -8.99 12.47
C ILE A 615 4.96 -8.22 12.44
N SER A 616 4.01 -8.57 13.32
CA SER A 616 2.74 -7.85 13.38
C SER A 616 2.92 -6.38 13.75
N THR A 617 3.80 -6.09 14.71
CA THR A 617 4.08 -4.72 15.15
C THR A 617 4.78 -3.92 14.05
N CYS A 618 5.84 -4.47 13.44
CA CYS A 618 6.57 -3.79 12.36
C CYS A 618 5.65 -3.41 11.19
N ARG A 619 4.77 -4.34 10.79
CA ARG A 619 3.80 -4.09 9.71
C ARG A 619 2.70 -3.12 10.07
N LEU A 620 2.20 -3.15 11.31
CA LEU A 620 1.19 -2.19 11.77
C LEU A 620 1.75 -0.77 11.85
N ILE A 621 3.02 -0.58 12.24
CA ILE A 621 3.66 0.75 12.28
C ILE A 621 3.54 1.45 10.92
N ALA A 622 3.80 0.74 9.82
CA ALA A 622 3.68 1.32 8.48
C ALA A 622 2.25 1.81 8.17
N VAL A 623 1.23 1.02 8.52
CA VAL A 623 -0.19 1.40 8.32
C VAL A 623 -0.57 2.58 9.22
N LEU A 624 -0.16 2.55 10.48
CA LEU A 624 -0.43 3.62 11.44
C LEU A 624 0.24 4.95 11.07
N TYR A 625 1.42 4.89 10.44
CA TYR A 625 2.08 6.09 9.93
C TYR A 625 1.26 6.77 8.83
N PHE A 626 0.86 6.04 7.77
CA PHE A 626 0.15 6.65 6.64
C PHE A 626 -1.30 7.04 6.95
N TYR A 627 -2.00 6.29 7.81
CA TYR A 627 -3.42 6.53 8.09
C TYR A 627 -3.68 7.21 9.45
N GLY A 628 -2.71 7.23 10.37
CA GLY A 628 -2.88 7.75 11.72
C GLY A 628 -2.12 9.04 11.98
N TYR A 629 -0.99 9.28 11.30
CA TYR A 629 -0.17 10.46 11.48
C TYR A 629 -0.61 11.58 10.53
N SER A 630 -0.92 12.77 11.06
CA SER A 630 -1.39 13.93 10.28
C SER A 630 -0.31 14.51 9.36
N GLU A 631 0.95 14.45 9.78
CA GLU A 631 2.08 14.97 9.00
C GLU A 631 2.86 13.84 8.30
N ASN A 632 2.18 12.86 7.73
CA ASN A 632 2.84 11.84 6.93
C ASN A 632 3.43 12.45 5.64
N ILE A 633 4.37 11.75 5.00
CA ILE A 633 4.99 12.17 3.73
C ILE A 633 3.98 12.33 2.60
N ALA A 634 2.88 11.57 2.62
CA ALA A 634 1.85 11.66 1.60
C ALA A 634 0.85 12.81 1.84
N PHE A 635 1.02 13.61 2.91
CA PHE A 635 0.09 14.64 3.37
C PHE A 635 -1.37 14.16 3.42
N SER A 636 -1.56 12.85 3.67
CA SER A 636 -2.87 12.22 3.73
C SER A 636 -3.55 12.56 5.06
N ARG A 637 -4.86 12.81 5.02
CA ARG A 637 -5.63 13.04 6.25
C ARG A 637 -5.70 11.76 7.08
N PRO A 638 -5.59 11.85 8.41
CA PRO A 638 -5.65 10.68 9.26
C PRO A 638 -7.07 10.10 9.26
N VAL A 639 -7.21 8.87 8.78
CA VAL A 639 -8.47 8.12 8.78
C VAL A 639 -8.45 7.14 9.95
N LYS A 640 -8.75 7.66 11.15
CA LYS A 640 -8.60 6.92 12.43
C LYS A 640 -9.32 5.57 12.45
N TRP A 641 -10.47 5.44 11.78
CA TRP A 641 -11.22 4.17 11.75
C TRP A 641 -10.41 3.04 11.08
N ILE A 642 -9.64 3.34 10.02
CA ILE A 642 -8.80 2.36 9.32
C ILE A 642 -7.69 1.87 10.24
N CYS A 643 -7.12 2.75 11.07
CA CYS A 643 -6.13 2.38 12.08
C CYS A 643 -6.71 1.38 13.08
N TRP A 644 -7.88 1.70 13.68
CA TRP A 644 -8.54 0.82 14.64
C TRP A 644 -8.95 -0.52 14.02
N ALA A 645 -9.49 -0.51 12.80
CA ALA A 645 -9.86 -1.73 12.08
C ALA A 645 -8.64 -2.60 11.76
N SER A 646 -7.52 -1.99 11.33
CA SER A 646 -6.27 -2.71 11.01
C SER A 646 -5.65 -3.35 12.26
N VAL A 647 -5.56 -2.60 13.36
CA VAL A 647 -5.05 -3.10 14.64
C VAL A 647 -5.97 -4.20 15.17
N GLY A 648 -7.28 -3.97 15.16
CA GLY A 648 -8.27 -4.95 15.58
C GLY A 648 -8.21 -6.25 14.77
N TRP A 649 -8.09 -6.16 13.44
CA TRP A 649 -8.02 -7.33 12.57
C TRP A 649 -6.77 -8.18 12.79
N VAL A 650 -5.60 -7.55 12.90
CA VAL A 650 -4.35 -8.26 13.21
C VAL A 650 -4.41 -8.86 14.62
N TRP A 651 -4.96 -8.13 15.60
CA TRP A 651 -5.16 -8.63 16.95
C TRP A 651 -6.07 -9.85 17.00
N CYS A 652 -7.19 -9.85 16.26
CA CYS A 652 -8.07 -11.00 16.13
C CYS A 652 -7.34 -12.23 15.60
N GLN A 653 -6.45 -12.07 14.61
CA GLN A 653 -5.64 -13.18 14.09
C GLN A 653 -4.65 -13.73 15.14
N ILE A 654 -3.97 -12.84 15.87
CA ILE A 654 -3.03 -13.22 16.95
C ILE A 654 -3.77 -13.94 18.07
N TRP A 655 -4.93 -13.40 18.48
CA TRP A 655 -5.78 -14.01 19.49
C TRP A 655 -6.23 -15.41 19.06
N MET A 656 -6.67 -15.58 17.81
CA MET A 656 -7.05 -16.88 17.26
C MET A 656 -5.88 -17.89 17.28
N LEU A 657 -4.66 -17.47 16.93
CA LEU A 657 -3.46 -18.31 17.07
C LEU A 657 -3.22 -18.73 18.53
N GLY A 658 -3.46 -17.83 19.48
CA GLY A 658 -3.33 -18.09 20.92
C GLY A 658 -4.36 -19.08 21.43
N VAL A 659 -5.62 -18.92 21.03
CA VAL A 659 -6.68 -19.86 21.39
C VAL A 659 -6.43 -21.25 20.82
N GLN A 660 -5.93 -21.35 19.57
CA GLN A 660 -5.51 -22.62 18.98
C GLN A 660 -4.38 -23.32 19.77
N GLU A 661 -3.49 -22.56 20.43
CA GLU A 661 -2.44 -23.14 21.26
C GLU A 661 -2.97 -23.65 22.62
N LEU A 662 -3.91 -22.91 23.24
CA LEU A 662 -4.49 -23.22 24.54
C LEU A 662 -5.55 -24.34 24.46
N LEU A 663 -6.65 -24.09 23.74
CA LEU A 663 -7.79 -25.01 23.63
C LEU A 663 -7.55 -26.14 22.63
N GLY A 664 -6.58 -25.95 21.75
CA GLY A 664 -6.19 -26.90 20.71
C GLY A 664 -6.64 -26.43 19.31
N PRO A 665 -5.97 -26.89 18.23
CA PRO A 665 -6.17 -26.32 16.90
C PRO A 665 -7.56 -26.54 16.28
N ARG A 666 -8.30 -27.55 16.74
CA ARG A 666 -9.62 -27.94 16.23
C ARG A 666 -10.79 -27.50 17.13
N PHE A 667 -10.56 -26.63 18.11
CA PHE A 667 -11.58 -26.26 19.10
C PHE A 667 -12.87 -25.65 18.52
N LEU A 668 -12.78 -25.01 17.34
CA LEU A 668 -13.90 -24.40 16.61
C LEU A 668 -14.36 -25.22 15.40
N VAL A 669 -13.90 -26.45 15.24
CA VAL A 669 -14.23 -27.29 14.07
C VAL A 669 -15.12 -28.45 14.49
N PRO A 670 -16.30 -28.63 13.86
CA PRO A 670 -17.11 -29.83 14.03
C PRO A 670 -16.37 -31.12 13.63
N ASP A 671 -16.71 -32.22 14.29
CA ASP A 671 -16.17 -33.53 13.97
C ASP A 671 -16.50 -33.91 12.52
N GLY A 672 -15.48 -34.34 11.76
CA GLY A 672 -15.61 -34.81 10.37
C GLY A 672 -15.20 -33.83 9.27
N TRP A 673 -14.98 -32.54 9.56
CA TRP A 673 -14.53 -31.56 8.55
C TRP A 673 -13.07 -31.71 8.11
N PHE A 674 -12.23 -32.31 8.96
CA PHE A 674 -10.82 -32.57 8.66
C PHE A 674 -10.49 -34.03 8.94
N PRO A 675 -9.53 -34.63 8.21
CA PRO A 675 -9.11 -36.00 8.45
C PRO A 675 -8.69 -36.19 9.92
N PRO A 676 -9.03 -37.31 10.57
CA PRO A 676 -8.66 -37.56 11.96
C PRO A 676 -7.13 -37.53 12.09
N ALA A 677 -6.64 -36.89 13.15
CA ALA A 677 -5.21 -36.91 13.45
C ALA A 677 -4.81 -38.37 13.74
N TYR A 678 -3.67 -38.81 13.20
CA TYR A 678 -3.21 -40.18 13.38
C TYR A 678 -2.87 -40.42 14.86
N ASP A 679 -3.55 -41.37 15.49
CA ASP A 679 -3.27 -41.77 16.86
C ASP A 679 -2.03 -42.67 16.87
N TYR A 680 -0.92 -42.14 17.38
CA TYR A 680 0.33 -42.89 17.59
C TYR A 680 0.27 -43.86 18.76
N TYR A 681 -0.76 -43.77 19.60
CA TYR A 681 -0.97 -44.58 20.79
C TYR A 681 -2.23 -45.44 20.68
N PRO A 682 -2.42 -46.20 19.57
CA PRO A 682 -3.60 -47.02 19.41
C PRO A 682 -3.56 -48.16 20.43
N ILE A 683 -4.73 -48.47 21.00
CA ILE A 683 -4.93 -49.70 21.76
C ILE A 683 -5.10 -50.79 20.72
N LEU A 684 -4.14 -51.72 20.63
CA LEU A 684 -4.17 -52.81 19.66
C LEU A 684 -5.04 -53.97 20.21
N PRO A 685 -6.15 -54.34 19.53
CA PRO A 685 -6.83 -55.60 19.77
C PRO A 685 -5.92 -56.78 19.37
N ALA A 686 -6.05 -57.92 20.07
CA ALA A 686 -5.23 -59.11 19.79
C ALA A 686 -5.31 -59.58 18.33
N ASP A 687 -6.49 -59.48 17.70
CA ASP A 687 -6.74 -59.99 16.35
C ASP A 687 -6.18 -59.08 15.24
N ASP A 688 -6.16 -57.76 15.47
CA ASP A 688 -5.61 -56.80 14.52
C ASP A 688 -4.09 -56.77 14.52
N LEU A 689 -3.47 -57.21 15.62
CA LEU A 689 -2.04 -57.40 15.71
C LEU A 689 -1.56 -58.59 14.86
N GLU A 690 -2.35 -59.66 14.80
CA GLU A 690 -2.08 -60.81 13.95
C GLU A 690 -2.29 -60.48 12.46
N ARG A 691 -3.30 -59.66 12.11
CA ARG A 691 -3.45 -59.10 10.75
C ARG A 691 -2.35 -58.10 10.38
N ALA A 692 -1.84 -57.34 11.34
CA ALA A 692 -0.71 -56.41 11.14
C ALA A 692 0.61 -57.14 10.87
N LEU A 693 0.81 -58.31 11.49
CA LEU A 693 1.95 -59.19 11.28
C LEU A 693 1.86 -59.99 9.97
N LEU A 694 0.66 -60.11 9.37
CA LEU A 694 0.39 -60.91 8.17
C LEU A 694 0.15 -60.06 6.89
N GLY A 695 0.37 -58.75 6.93
CA GLY A 695 0.22 -57.87 5.76
C GLY A 695 1.17 -58.22 4.61
N GLU A 696 0.62 -58.31 3.39
CA GLU A 696 1.24 -58.72 2.13
C GLU A 696 2.71 -58.27 1.95
N GLY A 697 3.63 -59.24 1.89
CA GLY A 697 4.91 -59.11 1.21
C GLY A 697 6.15 -58.69 2.01
N GLY A 698 6.08 -58.55 3.34
CA GLY A 698 7.26 -58.30 4.19
C GLY A 698 7.63 -59.51 5.05
N SER A 699 8.93 -59.87 5.10
CA SER A 699 9.43 -60.94 5.99
C SER A 699 8.95 -60.73 7.43
N PRO A 700 8.50 -61.80 8.13
CA PRO A 700 7.96 -61.68 9.47
C PRO A 700 9.04 -61.19 10.43
N VAL A 701 8.78 -60.06 11.10
CA VAL A 701 9.41 -59.79 12.40
C VAL A 701 8.67 -60.70 13.38
N SER A 702 9.22 -61.89 13.58
CA SER A 702 8.70 -62.83 14.57
C SER A 702 8.66 -62.14 15.94
N PRO A 703 7.56 -62.23 16.71
CA PRO A 703 7.65 -61.95 18.13
C PRO A 703 8.72 -62.88 18.71
N THR A 704 9.65 -62.35 19.52
CA THR A 704 10.57 -63.17 20.31
C THR A 704 9.71 -64.00 21.25
N ALA A 705 9.41 -65.23 20.85
CA ALA A 705 8.73 -66.20 21.68
C ALA A 705 9.52 -66.33 22.98
N THR A 706 8.83 -66.10 24.11
CA THR A 706 9.31 -66.55 25.41
C THR A 706 9.66 -68.03 25.27
N LYS A 707 10.95 -68.36 25.30
CA LYS A 707 11.42 -69.73 25.39
C LYS A 707 10.78 -70.35 26.63
N GLU A 708 9.78 -71.20 26.44
CA GLU A 708 9.51 -72.28 27.39
C GLU A 708 10.70 -73.25 27.29
N GLY A 709 11.74 -72.95 28.07
CA GLY A 709 12.87 -73.84 28.29
C GLY A 709 12.44 -74.91 29.28
N GLY A 710 12.32 -76.14 28.79
CA GLY A 710 12.22 -77.32 29.62
C GLY A 710 13.42 -77.46 30.56
N SER A 711 13.12 -77.88 31.78
CA SER A 711 13.99 -78.44 32.83
C SER A 711 15.11 -77.56 33.40
N GLY A 712 14.90 -77.13 34.65
CA GLY A 712 15.94 -76.62 35.53
C GLY A 712 15.36 -75.82 36.68
N GLY A 713 14.83 -76.49 37.70
CA GLY A 713 14.36 -75.81 38.90
C GLY A 713 15.52 -75.19 39.68
N TYR A 714 15.44 -73.88 39.96
CA TYR A 714 15.60 -73.30 41.30
C TYR A 714 15.29 -71.78 41.24
N GLY A 715 14.29 -71.37 42.02
CA GLY A 715 14.13 -70.04 42.64
C GLY A 715 14.18 -68.77 41.77
N GLY A 716 13.01 -68.22 41.41
CA GLY A 716 12.91 -66.83 40.94
C GLY A 716 11.49 -66.44 40.54
N THR A 717 10.72 -65.88 41.47
CA THR A 717 9.39 -65.29 41.24
C THR A 717 9.46 -64.11 40.26
N GLY A 718 8.92 -64.28 39.06
CA GLY A 718 8.70 -63.21 38.09
C GLY A 718 7.47 -63.51 37.25
N GLY A 719 6.31 -63.02 37.70
CA GLY A 719 5.02 -63.25 37.03
C GLY A 719 4.97 -62.56 35.67
N GLY A 720 4.88 -63.34 34.59
CA GLY A 720 4.54 -62.83 33.26
C GLY A 720 3.16 -62.18 33.28
N ARG A 721 3.10 -60.87 33.00
CA ARG A 721 1.85 -60.12 32.95
C ARG A 721 1.02 -60.57 31.74
N LYS A 722 -0.08 -61.30 32.01
CA LYS A 722 -1.10 -61.65 31.02
C LYS A 722 -1.57 -60.38 30.29
N GLY A 723 -1.43 -60.33 28.96
CA GLY A 723 -1.89 -59.21 28.13
C GLY A 723 -0.83 -58.21 27.65
N MET A 724 0.47 -58.54 27.69
CA MET A 724 1.54 -57.74 27.05
C MET A 724 2.25 -58.57 25.97
N ARG A 725 2.55 -57.95 24.82
CA ARG A 725 3.41 -58.53 23.77
C ARG A 725 4.68 -57.69 23.60
N VAL A 726 5.79 -58.34 23.27
CA VAL A 726 7.11 -57.72 23.17
C VAL A 726 7.51 -57.56 21.69
N PHE A 727 7.98 -56.36 21.33
CA PHE A 727 8.50 -56.00 20.00
C PHE A 727 9.92 -55.47 20.11
N ASP A 728 10.75 -55.60 19.08
CA ASP A 728 12.09 -55.00 19.08
C ASP A 728 12.07 -53.61 18.44
N CYS A 729 12.56 -52.59 19.17
CA CYS A 729 12.69 -51.25 18.62
C CYS A 729 13.91 -51.18 17.68
N ALA A 730 13.70 -50.97 16.39
CA ALA A 730 14.80 -50.87 15.41
C ALA A 730 15.72 -49.63 15.59
N ILE A 731 15.40 -48.70 16.49
CA ILE A 731 16.22 -47.50 16.75
C ILE A 731 17.26 -47.77 17.84
N CYS A 732 16.85 -48.33 18.98
CA CYS A 732 17.72 -48.59 20.13
C CYS A 732 18.07 -50.08 20.32
N MET A 733 17.50 -50.98 19.51
CA MET A 733 17.65 -52.44 19.58
C MET A 733 17.24 -53.05 20.93
N GLN A 734 16.37 -52.38 21.67
CA GLN A 734 15.80 -52.88 22.93
C GLN A 734 14.33 -53.27 22.75
N SER A 735 13.85 -54.15 23.62
CA SER A 735 12.47 -54.62 23.63
C SER A 735 11.49 -53.53 24.07
N VAL A 736 10.31 -53.53 23.44
CA VAL A 736 9.16 -52.63 23.66
C VAL A 736 7.99 -53.51 24.07
N GLU A 737 7.46 -53.29 25.27
CA GLU A 737 6.25 -53.97 25.74
C GLU A 737 5.00 -53.19 25.32
N VAL A 738 4.10 -53.86 24.59
CA VAL A 738 2.83 -53.31 24.12
C VAL A 738 1.67 -54.05 24.81
N PRO A 739 0.79 -53.36 25.55
CA PRO A 739 -0.40 -53.96 26.12
C PRO A 739 -1.42 -54.31 25.01
N VAL A 740 -1.95 -55.52 25.05
CA VAL A 740 -2.93 -56.06 24.09
C VAL A 740 -4.20 -56.44 24.83
N VAL A 741 -5.34 -55.98 24.32
CA VAL A 741 -6.66 -56.35 24.88
C VAL A 741 -7.13 -57.65 24.23
N PRO A 742 -7.53 -58.68 25.01
CA PRO A 742 -8.10 -59.90 24.46
C PRO A 742 -9.50 -59.62 23.88
N SER A 743 -9.69 -59.92 22.59
CA SER A 743 -11.00 -59.87 21.95
C SER A 743 -11.86 -61.04 22.41
N ASN A 744 -12.69 -60.86 23.43
CA ASN A 744 -13.79 -61.79 23.71
C ASN A 744 -15.02 -61.04 24.22
N GLY A 745 -16.04 -60.95 23.34
CA GLY A 745 -17.40 -60.55 23.71
C GLY A 745 -18.02 -59.44 22.87
N GLN A 746 -18.21 -59.65 21.55
CA GLN A 746 -19.14 -58.83 20.78
C GLN A 746 -19.95 -59.66 19.79
N GLN A 747 -21.04 -60.25 20.28
CA GLN A 747 -22.20 -60.67 19.49
C GLN A 747 -23.46 -60.48 20.35
N GLY A 748 -24.43 -59.72 19.83
CA GLY A 748 -25.85 -59.89 20.17
C GLY A 748 -26.55 -58.71 20.84
N GLY A 749 -26.99 -57.74 20.03
CA GLY A 749 -28.41 -57.32 19.90
C GLY A 749 -29.20 -56.81 21.11
N ASP A 750 -29.75 -55.61 20.92
CA ASP A 750 -30.95 -55.03 21.54
C ASP A 750 -31.89 -56.01 22.27
N HIS A 751 -32.19 -55.74 23.55
CA HIS A 751 -33.55 -55.77 24.09
C HIS A 751 -33.61 -55.07 25.45
N VAL A 752 -34.48 -54.06 25.52
CA VAL A 752 -34.98 -53.43 26.75
C VAL A 752 -35.88 -54.43 27.48
N SER A 753 -35.66 -54.61 28.79
CA SER A 753 -36.70 -54.79 29.82
C SER A 753 -36.05 -54.66 31.20
N GLY A 754 -36.68 -53.87 32.07
CA GLY A 754 -36.19 -53.61 33.42
C GLY A 754 -36.56 -54.70 34.42
N ASP A 755 -35.79 -54.77 35.51
CA ASP A 755 -36.32 -54.75 36.88
C ASP A 755 -35.18 -54.39 37.84
N GLY A 756 -35.52 -53.78 38.98
CA GLY A 756 -34.58 -53.20 39.94
C GLY A 756 -33.85 -54.20 40.83
N GLY A 757 -32.81 -53.71 41.52
CA GLY A 757 -32.16 -54.43 42.62
C GLY A 757 -30.73 -53.98 42.89
N ASP A 758 -30.54 -53.35 44.04
CA ASP A 758 -29.27 -52.90 44.62
C ASP A 758 -28.13 -53.93 44.58
N GLY A 759 -26.90 -53.41 44.46
CA GLY A 759 -25.70 -54.21 44.74
C GLY A 759 -24.43 -53.64 44.12
N GLY A 760 -23.86 -52.60 44.73
CA GLY A 760 -22.50 -52.17 44.43
C GLY A 760 -21.52 -53.33 44.61
N GLY A 761 -20.79 -53.67 43.53
CA GLY A 761 -19.90 -54.83 43.51
C GLY A 761 -18.80 -54.67 42.46
N VAL A 762 -17.85 -53.78 42.75
CA VAL A 762 -16.39 -53.98 42.59
C VAL A 762 -15.90 -55.07 41.61
N VAL A 763 -16.10 -54.92 40.30
CA VAL A 763 -15.30 -55.67 39.29
C VAL A 763 -14.72 -54.80 38.17
N GLY A 764 -15.00 -53.49 38.15
CA GLY A 764 -14.44 -52.55 37.17
C GLY A 764 -13.07 -51.94 37.52
N GLY A 765 -12.48 -52.30 38.67
CA GLY A 765 -11.36 -51.55 39.27
C GLY A 765 -9.95 -52.08 39.05
N LEU A 766 -9.74 -53.31 38.56
CA LEU A 766 -8.40 -53.96 38.60
C LEU A 766 -7.69 -54.13 37.25
N LEU A 767 -8.31 -53.74 36.13
CA LEU A 767 -7.63 -53.67 34.82
C LEU A 767 -7.43 -52.22 34.32
N GLY A 768 -7.94 -51.23 35.08
CA GLY A 768 -8.07 -49.84 34.62
C GLY A 768 -6.90 -48.91 34.93
N GLN A 769 -5.87 -49.31 35.68
CA GLN A 769 -4.81 -48.38 36.09
C GLN A 769 -3.44 -48.66 35.44
N GLY A 770 -3.13 -49.92 35.11
CA GLY A 770 -1.88 -50.28 34.42
C GLY A 770 -1.91 -50.05 32.90
N VAL A 771 -3.07 -50.23 32.26
CA VAL A 771 -3.23 -50.11 30.80
C VAL A 771 -3.17 -48.65 30.34
N TYR A 772 -3.65 -47.70 31.15
CA TYR A 772 -3.58 -46.27 30.83
C TYR A 772 -2.19 -45.67 31.11
N VAL A 773 -1.43 -46.23 32.06
CA VAL A 773 -0.06 -45.77 32.39
C VAL A 773 0.97 -46.27 31.37
N GLY A 774 0.75 -47.43 30.74
CA GLY A 774 1.58 -47.93 29.63
C GLY A 774 1.30 -47.29 28.26
N ARG A 775 0.25 -46.48 28.14
CA ARG A 775 -0.21 -45.93 26.85
C ARG A 775 0.72 -44.89 26.22
N ARG A 776 1.81 -44.50 26.89
CA ARG A 776 2.80 -43.53 26.37
C ARG A 776 4.23 -44.09 26.27
N SER A 777 4.46 -45.39 26.50
CA SER A 777 5.80 -45.99 26.41
C SER A 777 6.15 -46.46 25.00
N TYR A 778 5.16 -46.71 24.15
CA TYR A 778 5.32 -47.18 22.78
C TYR A 778 4.56 -46.30 21.80
N MET A 779 5.02 -46.24 20.54
CA MET A 779 4.32 -45.58 19.44
C MET A 779 4.22 -46.54 18.26
N VAL A 780 3.07 -46.51 17.59
CA VAL A 780 2.81 -47.29 16.39
C VAL A 780 2.74 -46.33 15.22
N THR A 781 3.43 -46.62 14.12
CA THR A 781 3.38 -45.80 12.91
C THR A 781 2.21 -46.21 12.00
N PRO A 782 1.77 -45.37 11.04
CA PRO A 782 0.71 -45.76 10.08
C PRO A 782 1.07 -47.00 9.23
N CYS A 783 2.36 -47.26 9.06
CA CYS A 783 2.88 -48.48 8.45
C CYS A 783 2.99 -49.67 9.43
N ARG A 784 2.37 -49.57 10.61
CA ARG A 784 2.27 -50.58 11.67
C ARG A 784 3.59 -51.04 12.30
N HIS A 785 4.64 -50.21 12.22
CA HIS A 785 5.89 -50.45 12.94
C HIS A 785 5.84 -49.88 14.34
N VAL A 786 6.38 -50.62 15.32
CA VAL A 786 6.34 -50.30 16.75
C VAL A 786 7.72 -49.82 17.23
N PHE A 787 7.76 -48.76 18.03
CA PHE A 787 8.98 -48.20 18.61
C PHE A 787 8.73 -47.70 20.04
N HIS A 788 9.78 -47.50 20.84
CA HIS A 788 9.64 -46.70 22.07
C HIS A 788 9.24 -45.26 21.72
N SER A 789 8.39 -44.66 22.55
CA SER A 789 7.94 -43.27 22.34
C SER A 789 9.13 -42.31 22.25
N GLY A 790 10.06 -42.37 23.20
CA GLY A 790 11.27 -41.52 23.20
C GLY A 790 12.17 -41.72 21.97
N CYS A 791 12.27 -42.95 21.45
CA CYS A 791 13.07 -43.26 20.27
C CYS A 791 12.43 -42.71 19.00
N LEU A 792 11.13 -42.94 18.79
CA LEU A 792 10.44 -42.44 17.61
C LEU A 792 10.27 -40.92 17.64
N GLU A 793 9.98 -40.32 18.79
CA GLU A 793 9.97 -38.85 18.94
C GLU A 793 11.34 -38.24 18.61
N GLY A 794 12.43 -38.82 19.12
CA GLY A 794 13.79 -38.41 18.81
C GLY A 794 14.10 -38.53 17.31
N TRP A 795 13.69 -39.64 16.69
CA TRP A 795 13.86 -39.85 15.25
C TRP A 795 13.03 -38.87 14.41
N MET A 796 11.77 -38.62 14.78
CA MET A 796 10.87 -37.70 14.07
C MET A 796 11.35 -36.25 14.11
N ARG A 797 12.13 -35.85 15.12
CA ARG A 797 12.83 -34.55 15.12
C ARG A 797 13.86 -34.44 13.99
N VAL A 798 14.48 -35.56 13.60
CA VAL A 798 15.50 -35.61 12.55
C VAL A 798 14.90 -35.91 11.17
N ARG A 799 13.97 -36.88 11.07
CA ARG A 799 13.30 -37.28 9.83
C ARG A 799 11.86 -37.74 10.07
N LEU A 800 10.90 -37.20 9.30
CA LEU A 800 9.50 -37.64 9.27
C LEU A 800 9.30 -38.86 8.34
N GLN A 801 10.13 -39.89 8.52
CA GLN A 801 10.07 -41.15 7.77
C GLN A 801 10.26 -42.32 8.73
N CYS A 802 9.53 -43.41 8.51
CA CYS A 802 9.67 -44.62 9.30
C CYS A 802 11.11 -45.18 9.20
N PRO A 803 11.79 -45.48 10.33
CA PRO A 803 13.12 -46.08 10.31
C PRO A 803 13.21 -47.40 9.54
N ILE A 804 12.11 -48.17 9.53
CA ILE A 804 12.07 -49.51 8.94
C ILE A 804 11.72 -49.43 7.45
N CYS A 805 10.53 -48.93 7.09
CA CYS A 805 10.07 -48.93 5.69
C CYS A 805 10.17 -47.59 4.96
N ARG A 806 10.69 -46.54 5.59
CA ARG A 806 10.84 -45.18 5.02
C ARG A 806 9.55 -44.48 4.57
N ASN A 807 8.38 -45.07 4.83
CA ASN A 807 7.09 -44.40 4.64
C ASN A 807 7.02 -43.09 5.43
N THR A 808 6.42 -42.06 4.84
CA THR A 808 6.24 -40.74 5.46
C THR A 808 5.38 -40.86 6.72
N LEU A 809 5.86 -40.28 7.82
CA LEU A 809 5.13 -40.25 9.09
C LEU A 809 4.39 -38.90 9.22
N PRO A 810 3.12 -38.92 9.65
CA PRO A 810 2.47 -37.71 10.17
C PRO A 810 3.35 -37.04 11.25
N PRO A 811 3.36 -35.71 11.38
CA PRO A 811 3.99 -35.08 12.54
C PRO A 811 3.14 -35.31 13.80
N ILE A 812 3.82 -35.42 14.96
CA ILE A 812 3.23 -35.48 16.31
C ILE A 812 2.76 -34.12 16.81
#